data_AF-A0A7Z7IEP1-F1
#
_entry.id   AF-A0A7Z7IEP1-F1
#
_cell.length_a   1.000
_cell.length_b   1.000
_cell.length_c   1.000
_cell.angle_alpha   90.00
_cell.angle_beta   90.00
_cell.angle_gamma   90.00
#
_symmetry.space_group_name_H-M   'P 1'
#
loop_
_entity.id
_entity.type
_entity.pdbx_description
1 polymer ?
#
loop_
_entity_poly.entity_id
_entity_poly.type
_entity_poly.pdbx_seq_one_letter_code
_entity_poly.pdbx_strand_id
1 'polypeptide(L)'
;MSRPGLNHTSCSPGVVTRNWALKHAMICSPHGQQCTARTFFRKMPNFSRNWRHLGSILAAYPAFVQNTDVPSFEDHIHAKAVSAFLVRATLATPRLDRETVAEVLSGNLRWPSIAGESESHFKGVDIPLSFLEENGFVSFYAGWLTVHFQPPRDRDSVHPSLVPLIAALEHLEDIRGGRKGLIQPHYVCPQNMLEATLAELPGVEAVASTLFEIGLADGNYHLPPASGNFDSLVSTYLWRALREQDPRQAFERWLACITVNCRWAIPVHFQEREHEERTAFTEELLRWLAADKALDQSTLLLQKQSQNEHEFASIANPVHTQVFLNVNANGRVLPRKDVVTELPKPSLDTLINSYRTSDAQGLSDLESVKRSQDLHRYGPNLFYTGLVADLIESSLRIDGMMLVSSGFVEALLELASSRPILKHLLLGAVPRYSSPKYNVFLLSKPATSTVAFYYLTQHQIFRSTHNDDSSLQLLDKGFLQLVFHEFLRTIETEADLGARLLEVFELLCEGVNLQSANFSETREYRSLTDFLGYLDQRQVVQLAESFSVRHFDPSRTHSYSPSASHWYLLGFWLIDRLDETGIGYDGGLGHKVKNSLVARYEGELTHNLKRQCETLEPTAFFSALPWHKLFDSENVPQLLALSRDNHRWDLSVHNTKGTVSCIAPAVAHYLQVLMSVGGFRTTGEEWERVTLRAVEIARVWGFGDRDDNIYLFRGGPIVGEYDMWSTFCSYTNLLPDNLYADFVESCITLIPLNQLFTLIARTTIVARAQALREQISIRQSEGTDDMGLAALEQAFVSACETGHTELSEKLLIAAKKTLDERFGASSDRLVVHRRDIWLSYEYKLNLIRLSGNFGQDPDGFSKAAMALTSPHERDGARYAQKAGAHWQECEYFRRYVTATMYLKSEPEKCVYLMQALFKQSKDKNHAFLLFKGRIALFEKDGSVLNLRSALSQFMTVTGTIEPNRMPNQWVSAILGTYATLQDTPELDSFWGKLSGDQKESAELLYPYCKSLSARPERQTDSSPIQKTGALLFSRHFDCLRSRQRSSQII
;
A
#
# COMPACT_ATOMS: atom_id res chain seq x y z
N MET A 1 -18.38 -6.26 65.32
CA MET A 1 -18.70 -5.49 66.54
C MET A 1 -18.70 -4.02 66.16
N SER A 2 -19.84 -3.33 66.09
CA SER A 2 -20.63 -2.78 67.20
C SER A 2 -20.34 -1.28 67.39
N ARG A 3 -21.16 -0.46 66.72
CA ARG A 3 -21.48 0.96 67.05
C ARG A 3 -21.94 1.08 68.52
N PRO A 4 -21.88 2.27 69.17
CA PRO A 4 -22.71 3.46 68.90
C PRO A 4 -21.89 4.77 68.74
N GLY A 5 -22.40 5.87 68.19
CA GLY A 5 -23.79 6.39 68.19
C GLY A 5 -23.98 7.27 69.44
N LEU A 6 -24.65 8.42 69.47
CA LEU A 6 -25.87 8.98 68.87
C LEU A 6 -25.83 10.50 69.21
N ASN A 7 -26.71 11.44 68.87
CA ASN A 7 -27.69 11.73 67.80
C ASN A 7 -28.15 13.20 68.07
N HIS A 8 -28.77 13.92 67.13
CA HIS A 8 -30.24 14.20 66.97
C HIS A 8 -30.30 15.71 66.62
N THR A 9 -31.19 16.33 65.84
CA THR A 9 -32.40 16.01 65.04
C THR A 9 -32.79 17.32 64.33
N SER A 10 -33.65 17.43 63.31
CA SER A 10 -34.15 16.59 62.20
C SER A 10 -35.33 17.34 61.55
N CYS A 11 -35.51 17.30 60.23
CA CYS A 11 -36.81 17.05 59.56
C CYS A 11 -36.70 17.12 58.03
N SER A 12 -37.21 16.07 57.37
CA SER A 12 -37.38 15.89 55.91
C SER A 12 -38.84 16.24 55.50
N PRO A 13 -39.40 15.94 54.29
CA PRO A 13 -38.89 15.44 52.98
C PRO A 13 -39.24 16.40 51.79
N GLY A 14 -39.13 16.09 50.48
CA GLY A 14 -38.48 15.00 49.72
C GLY A 14 -39.31 14.43 48.52
N VAL A 15 -38.63 13.78 47.56
CA VAL A 15 -39.13 12.77 46.58
C VAL A 15 -39.91 13.23 45.29
N VAL A 16 -39.21 13.11 44.13
CA VAL A 16 -39.65 12.60 42.78
C VAL A 16 -40.26 13.51 41.66
N THR A 17 -39.48 13.63 40.57
CA THR A 17 -39.77 13.76 39.09
C THR A 17 -40.83 14.72 38.51
N ARG A 18 -40.45 15.54 37.50
CA ARG A 18 -40.78 15.38 36.04
C ARG A 18 -40.46 16.62 35.16
N ASN A 19 -40.10 16.33 33.91
CA ASN A 19 -40.37 17.02 32.63
C ASN A 19 -40.36 18.57 32.45
N TRP A 20 -39.54 18.98 31.47
CA TRP A 20 -39.83 19.83 30.29
C TRP A 20 -40.73 21.10 30.37
N ALA A 21 -40.20 22.12 29.71
CA ALA A 21 -40.87 23.15 28.87
C ALA A 21 -41.34 24.51 29.47
N LEU A 22 -40.83 25.56 28.81
CA LEU A 22 -41.45 26.86 28.50
C LEU A 22 -41.96 27.78 29.64
N LYS A 23 -41.35 28.97 29.71
CA LYS A 23 -42.11 30.24 29.61
C LYS A 23 -41.25 31.43 29.18
N HIS A 24 -41.70 32.13 28.14
CA HIS A 24 -41.27 33.50 27.83
C HIS A 24 -41.77 34.48 28.90
N ALA A 25 -41.01 35.54 29.15
CA ALA A 25 -41.53 36.80 29.65
C ALA A 25 -40.79 37.96 28.96
N MET A 26 -41.50 38.70 28.11
CA MET A 26 -41.03 39.99 27.61
C MET A 26 -41.17 41.05 28.70
N ILE A 27 -40.21 41.94 28.83
CA ILE A 27 -40.44 43.29 29.35
C ILE A 27 -39.84 44.26 28.32
N CYS A 28 -40.71 44.94 27.59
CA CYS A 28 -40.34 46.08 26.77
C CYS A 28 -40.36 47.36 27.62
N SER A 29 -39.43 48.28 27.35
CA SER A 29 -39.59 49.70 27.69
C SER A 29 -39.21 50.52 26.45
N PRO A 30 -39.92 51.62 26.13
CA PRO A 30 -39.88 52.19 24.78
C PRO A 30 -38.95 53.40 24.68
N HIS A 31 -38.04 53.38 23.71
CA HIS A 31 -37.89 54.45 22.71
C HIS A 31 -37.05 53.90 21.55
N GLY A 32 -37.54 54.10 20.33
CA GLY A 32 -36.97 53.47 19.14
C GLY A 32 -35.85 54.30 18.51
N GLN A 33 -34.79 53.62 18.09
CA GLN A 33 -34.03 53.96 16.90
C GLN A 33 -33.69 52.66 16.16
N GLN A 34 -33.62 52.72 14.83
CA GLN A 34 -33.51 51.56 13.96
C GLN A 34 -32.12 50.91 14.07
N CYS A 35 -32.03 49.71 14.63
CA CYS A 35 -30.88 48.84 14.41
C CYS A 35 -31.11 47.98 13.17
N THR A 36 -30.32 48.22 12.11
CA THR A 36 -30.20 47.31 10.97
C THR A 36 -29.63 45.98 11.45
N ALA A 37 -30.21 44.88 10.96
CA ALA A 37 -29.86 43.54 11.41
C ALA A 37 -28.46 43.10 10.90
N ARG A 38 -27.43 43.30 11.73
CA ARG A 38 -26.20 42.50 11.64
C ARG A 38 -26.44 41.15 12.28
N THR A 39 -26.79 40.17 11.47
CA THR A 39 -27.01 38.78 11.90
C THR A 39 -25.70 38.13 12.34
N PHE A 40 -25.34 38.29 13.61
CA PHE A 40 -24.22 37.59 14.24
C PHE A 40 -24.54 36.08 14.33
N PHE A 41 -24.29 35.34 13.24
CA PHE A 41 -24.26 33.88 13.26
C PHE A 41 -23.03 33.41 14.03
N ARG A 42 -23.16 33.40 15.36
CA ARG A 42 -22.15 32.91 16.30
C ARG A 42 -22.10 31.38 16.19
N LYS A 43 -21.35 30.85 15.20
CA LYS A 43 -21.03 29.42 15.09
C LYS A 43 -20.49 28.93 16.45
N MET A 44 -21.01 27.80 16.94
CA MET A 44 -20.51 27.20 18.18
C MET A 44 -19.03 26.80 18.02
N PRO A 45 -18.21 26.87 19.10
CA PRO A 45 -16.85 26.33 19.05
C PRO A 45 -16.88 24.81 18.84
N ASN A 46 -15.99 24.30 17.97
CA ASN A 46 -15.81 22.86 17.78
C ASN A 46 -15.10 22.26 18.99
N PHE A 47 -15.85 21.90 20.04
CA PHE A 47 -15.31 21.26 21.24
C PHE A 47 -14.97 19.77 21.00
N SER A 48 -13.75 19.36 21.30
CA SER A 48 -13.37 17.96 21.54
C SER A 48 -12.10 17.86 22.40
N ARG A 49 -12.02 16.82 23.25
CA ARG A 49 -10.80 16.47 23.99
C ARG A 49 -9.66 16.01 23.07
N ASN A 50 -10.01 15.44 21.91
CA ASN A 50 -9.05 14.83 20.99
C ASN A 50 -8.21 15.87 20.23
N TRP A 51 -8.69 17.11 20.10
CA TRP A 51 -7.93 18.19 19.46
C TRP A 51 -6.57 18.43 20.11
N ARG A 52 -6.52 18.45 21.46
CA ARG A 52 -5.24 18.54 22.18
C ARG A 52 -4.32 17.36 21.87
N HIS A 53 -4.86 16.15 21.84
CA HIS A 53 -4.07 14.95 21.60
C HIS A 53 -3.54 14.92 20.17
N LEU A 54 -4.37 15.16 19.16
CA LEU A 54 -3.96 15.28 17.76
C LEU A 54 -2.92 16.40 17.56
N GLY A 55 -3.15 17.58 18.14
CA GLY A 55 -2.20 18.70 18.07
C GLY A 55 -0.85 18.40 18.71
N SER A 56 -0.83 17.79 19.91
CA SER A 56 0.41 17.40 20.59
C SER A 56 1.15 16.26 19.87
N ILE A 57 0.43 15.29 19.32
CA ILE A 57 1.04 14.19 18.55
C ILE A 57 1.67 14.74 17.26
N LEU A 58 0.92 15.52 16.48
CA LEU A 58 1.43 16.09 15.23
C LEU A 58 2.64 17.01 15.46
N ALA A 59 2.63 17.83 16.51
CA ALA A 59 3.76 18.70 16.87
C ALA A 59 5.02 17.95 17.34
N ALA A 60 4.91 16.66 17.72
CA ALA A 60 6.02 15.84 18.17
C ALA A 60 6.69 15.03 17.04
N TYR A 61 6.08 14.92 15.86
CA TYR A 61 6.67 14.19 14.73
C TYR A 61 7.73 15.04 14.01
N PRO A 62 8.93 14.51 13.71
CA PRO A 62 10.01 15.25 13.04
C PRO A 62 9.61 15.91 11.70
N ALA A 63 8.66 15.33 10.97
CA ALA A 63 8.13 15.91 9.73
C ALA A 63 7.40 17.26 9.90
N PHE A 64 7.03 17.63 11.15
CA PHE A 64 6.37 18.88 11.51
C PHE A 64 7.24 19.77 12.41
N VAL A 65 8.45 19.32 12.79
CA VAL A 65 9.40 20.15 13.54
C VAL A 65 10.15 21.03 12.56
N GLN A 66 9.70 22.28 12.44
CA GLN A 66 10.49 23.33 11.80
C GLN A 66 11.67 23.68 12.72
N ASN A 67 12.89 23.29 12.33
CA ASN A 67 14.09 23.88 12.90
C ASN A 67 14.19 25.33 12.43
N THR A 68 13.56 26.25 13.16
CA THR A 68 13.80 27.68 13.02
C THR A 68 14.96 28.06 13.93
N ASP A 69 16.12 28.34 13.34
CA ASP A 69 17.20 29.04 14.03
C ASP A 69 16.66 30.39 14.52
N VAL A 70 16.91 30.73 15.79
CA VAL A 70 16.45 31.99 16.36
C VAL A 70 17.29 33.13 15.76
N PRO A 71 16.68 34.13 15.11
CA PRO A 71 17.44 35.22 14.50
C PRO A 71 18.33 35.93 15.51
N SER A 72 19.56 36.22 15.09
CA SER A 72 20.53 36.96 15.89
C SER A 72 20.16 38.44 15.96
N PHE A 73 20.84 39.18 16.85
CA PHE A 73 20.71 40.63 16.93
C PHE A 73 21.14 41.33 15.63
N GLU A 74 22.14 40.77 14.93
CA GLU A 74 22.64 41.30 13.65
C GLU A 74 21.60 41.12 12.54
N ASP A 75 20.94 39.96 12.47
CA ASP A 75 19.83 39.69 11.53
C ASP A 75 18.66 40.68 11.75
N HIS A 76 18.35 40.99 13.01
CA HIS A 76 17.34 42.00 13.35
C HIS A 76 17.71 43.44 12.96
N ILE A 77 19.01 43.79 12.91
CA ILE A 77 19.48 45.10 12.43
C ILE A 77 19.45 45.12 10.90
N HIS A 78 20.01 44.09 10.26
CA HIS A 78 20.00 43.92 8.81
C HIS A 78 18.58 44.02 8.24
N ALA A 79 17.65 43.23 8.75
CA ALA A 79 16.28 43.21 8.26
C ALA A 79 15.53 44.55 8.42
N LYS A 80 15.84 45.34 9.47
CA LYS A 80 15.33 46.71 9.63
C LYS A 80 15.93 47.66 8.60
N ALA A 81 17.23 47.58 8.33
CA ALA A 81 17.90 48.41 7.35
C ALA A 81 17.39 48.12 5.91
N VAL A 82 17.21 46.85 5.55
CA VAL A 82 16.61 46.44 4.26
C VAL A 82 15.18 46.98 4.15
N SER A 83 14.39 46.87 5.22
CA SER A 83 13.03 47.42 5.26
C SER A 83 12.99 48.93 5.08
N ALA A 84 13.89 49.67 5.75
CA ALA A 84 13.98 51.13 5.66
C ALA A 84 14.34 51.62 4.24
N PHE A 85 15.21 50.87 3.53
CA PHE A 85 15.49 51.06 2.10
C PHE A 85 14.22 50.82 1.26
N LEU A 86 13.56 49.68 1.40
CA LEU A 86 12.40 49.28 0.59
C LEU A 86 11.19 50.19 0.75
N VAL A 87 10.98 50.81 1.92
CA VAL A 87 9.93 51.81 2.13
C VAL A 87 10.11 53.03 1.19
N ARG A 88 11.36 53.42 0.93
CA ARG A 88 11.72 54.67 0.22
C ARG A 88 12.14 54.46 -1.24
N ALA A 89 12.52 53.24 -1.62
CA ALA A 89 13.02 52.94 -2.95
C ALA A 89 11.95 53.05 -4.06
N THR A 90 12.37 53.36 -5.29
CA THR A 90 11.53 53.33 -6.49
C THR A 90 11.94 52.18 -7.42
N LEU A 91 11.00 51.67 -8.23
CA LEU A 91 11.32 50.64 -9.21
C LEU A 91 12.12 51.28 -10.36
N ALA A 92 13.32 50.75 -10.67
CA ALA A 92 14.20 51.31 -11.69
C ALA A 92 13.79 50.96 -13.13
N THR A 93 12.95 49.94 -13.30
CA THR A 93 12.45 49.44 -14.58
C THR A 93 10.94 49.71 -14.71
N PRO A 94 10.35 49.54 -15.90
CA PRO A 94 8.91 49.30 -16.03
C PRO A 94 8.45 48.13 -15.14
N ARG A 95 7.14 48.06 -14.87
CA ARG A 95 6.53 46.93 -14.15
C ARG A 95 6.40 45.72 -15.07
N LEU A 96 6.55 44.50 -14.58
CA LEU A 96 6.21 43.29 -15.35
C LEU A 96 4.73 42.93 -15.19
N ASP A 97 3.86 43.87 -15.54
CA ASP A 97 2.40 43.69 -15.57
C ASP A 97 1.89 43.32 -16.98
N ARG A 98 0.59 43.01 -17.08
CA ARG A 98 -0.03 42.55 -18.34
C ARG A 98 0.13 43.56 -19.48
N GLU A 99 0.04 44.86 -19.17
CA GLU A 99 0.13 45.93 -20.17
C GLU A 99 1.56 46.01 -20.72
N THR A 100 2.56 46.13 -19.83
CA THR A 100 3.97 46.21 -20.22
C THR A 100 4.42 44.95 -20.96
N VAL A 101 3.99 43.76 -20.53
CA VAL A 101 4.33 42.49 -21.20
C VAL A 101 3.71 42.41 -22.60
N ALA A 102 2.49 42.91 -22.81
CA ALA A 102 1.90 42.98 -24.15
C ALA A 102 2.68 43.94 -25.08
N GLU A 103 3.15 45.07 -24.56
CA GLU A 103 4.00 46.00 -25.32
C GLU A 103 5.39 45.43 -25.64
N VAL A 104 5.99 44.65 -24.73
CA VAL A 104 7.25 43.92 -25.00
C VAL A 104 7.05 42.85 -26.06
N LEU A 105 5.99 42.04 -25.96
CA LEU A 105 5.68 40.98 -26.93
C LEU A 105 5.41 41.52 -28.33
N SER A 106 4.73 42.68 -28.44
CA SER A 106 4.51 43.36 -29.73
C SER A 106 5.73 44.16 -30.24
N GLY A 107 6.81 44.26 -29.45
CA GLY A 107 8.00 45.04 -29.80
C GLY A 107 7.83 46.56 -29.68
N ASN A 108 6.71 47.03 -29.15
CA ASN A 108 6.41 48.45 -28.92
C ASN A 108 7.24 49.03 -27.76
N LEU A 109 7.42 48.25 -26.69
CA LEU A 109 8.26 48.61 -25.55
C LEU A 109 9.56 47.79 -25.56
N ARG A 110 10.69 48.48 -25.47
CA ARG A 110 12.01 47.84 -25.35
C ARG A 110 12.39 47.74 -23.88
N TRP A 111 12.76 46.54 -23.44
CA TRP A 111 13.21 46.33 -22.08
C TRP A 111 14.61 46.94 -21.84
N PRO A 112 14.90 47.54 -20.66
CA PRO A 112 16.22 48.09 -20.36
C PRO A 112 17.35 47.04 -20.43
N SER A 113 18.50 47.45 -20.97
CA SER A 113 19.67 46.59 -21.16
C SER A 113 20.99 47.29 -20.84
N ILE A 114 22.01 46.53 -20.48
CA ILE A 114 23.38 46.99 -20.24
C ILE A 114 23.98 47.52 -21.56
N ALA A 115 24.68 48.66 -21.49
CA ALA A 115 25.26 49.30 -22.67
C ALA A 115 26.40 48.45 -23.26
N GLY A 116 26.26 48.06 -24.53
CA GLY A 116 27.28 47.34 -25.29
C GLY A 116 27.15 45.81 -25.33
N GLU A 117 26.25 45.20 -24.54
CA GLU A 117 26.13 43.72 -24.47
C GLU A 117 24.95 43.11 -25.28
N SER A 118 24.00 43.92 -25.75
CA SER A 118 22.79 43.43 -26.43
C SER A 118 22.86 43.51 -27.96
N GLU A 119 23.59 42.59 -28.61
CA GLU A 119 23.64 42.49 -30.08
C GLU A 119 22.41 41.79 -30.72
N SER A 120 21.51 41.18 -29.94
CA SER A 120 20.25 40.60 -30.47
C SER A 120 19.01 41.23 -29.83
N HIS A 121 18.53 42.33 -30.42
CA HIS A 121 17.25 42.93 -30.03
C HIS A 121 16.08 42.00 -30.37
N PHE A 122 15.24 41.68 -29.38
CA PHE A 122 13.93 41.07 -29.60
C PHE A 122 13.06 42.02 -30.42
N LYS A 123 12.51 41.55 -31.54
CA LYS A 123 11.78 42.38 -32.52
C LYS A 123 10.26 42.35 -32.33
N GLY A 124 9.78 41.76 -31.23
CA GLY A 124 8.40 41.35 -31.06
C GLY A 124 8.07 40.05 -31.80
N VAL A 125 6.89 39.49 -31.50
CA VAL A 125 6.29 38.33 -32.17
C VAL A 125 4.82 38.58 -32.42
N ASP A 126 4.27 37.99 -33.48
CA ASP A 126 2.83 38.01 -33.78
C ASP A 126 2.09 36.91 -33.01
N ILE A 127 2.26 36.91 -31.68
CA ILE A 127 1.57 36.00 -30.74
C ILE A 127 0.99 36.87 -29.62
N PRO A 128 -0.35 36.97 -29.50
CA PRO A 128 -0.97 37.82 -28.50
C PRO A 128 -0.79 37.23 -27.09
N LEU A 129 -0.70 38.11 -26.08
CA LEU A 129 -0.57 37.71 -24.68
C LEU A 129 -1.72 36.80 -24.21
N SER A 130 -2.93 36.97 -24.74
CA SER A 130 -4.07 36.09 -24.47
C SER A 130 -3.81 34.64 -24.87
N PHE A 131 -3.11 34.37 -25.98
CA PHE A 131 -2.74 33.01 -26.38
C PHE A 131 -1.77 32.36 -25.37
N LEU A 132 -0.85 33.14 -24.80
CA LEU A 132 0.07 32.66 -23.76
C LEU A 132 -0.67 32.40 -22.44
N GLU A 133 -1.62 33.26 -22.07
CA GLU A 133 -2.47 33.08 -20.88
C GLU A 133 -3.42 31.88 -21.03
N GLU A 134 -4.07 31.68 -22.18
CA GLU A 134 -5.03 30.58 -22.43
C GLU A 134 -4.37 29.19 -22.56
N ASN A 135 -3.09 29.15 -22.97
CA ASN A 135 -2.31 27.92 -23.05
C ASN A 135 -1.39 27.69 -21.85
N GLY A 136 -1.47 28.55 -20.82
CA GLY A 136 -0.78 28.36 -19.54
C GLY A 136 0.73 28.50 -19.66
N PHE A 137 1.23 29.29 -20.60
CA PHE A 137 2.66 29.63 -20.71
C PHE A 137 3.04 30.80 -19.80
N VAL A 138 2.07 31.66 -19.46
CA VAL A 138 2.27 32.77 -18.53
C VAL A 138 1.09 32.91 -17.57
N SER A 139 1.33 33.52 -16.42
CA SER A 139 0.31 33.93 -15.45
C SER A 139 0.71 35.23 -14.75
N PHE A 140 -0.25 35.90 -14.10
CA PHE A 140 -0.06 37.20 -13.46
C PHE A 140 -0.55 37.23 -12.00
N TYR A 141 -0.01 36.35 -11.16
CA TYR A 141 -0.26 36.38 -9.71
C TYR A 141 0.18 37.73 -9.13
N ALA A 142 -0.67 38.35 -8.30
CA ALA A 142 -0.49 39.71 -7.78
C ALA A 142 -0.26 40.78 -8.88
N GLY A 143 -0.67 40.50 -10.12
CA GLY A 143 -0.44 41.38 -11.28
C GLY A 143 0.99 41.33 -11.83
N TRP A 144 1.83 40.36 -11.44
CA TRP A 144 3.24 40.26 -11.84
C TRP A 144 3.53 39.00 -12.66
N LEU A 145 4.31 39.13 -13.73
CA LEU A 145 4.57 38.06 -14.68
C LEU A 145 5.26 36.84 -14.06
N THR A 146 4.65 35.68 -14.26
CA THR A 146 5.26 34.36 -14.12
C THR A 146 5.24 33.64 -15.46
N VAL A 147 6.38 33.06 -15.86
CA VAL A 147 6.53 32.24 -17.07
C VAL A 147 6.61 30.77 -16.66
N HIS A 148 5.80 29.94 -17.31
CA HIS A 148 5.68 28.50 -17.10
C HIS A 148 6.19 27.78 -18.35
N PHE A 149 7.49 27.49 -18.40
CA PHE A 149 8.13 27.03 -19.64
C PHE A 149 9.48 26.35 -19.39
N GLN A 150 9.67 25.16 -19.98
CA GLN A 150 10.97 24.54 -20.14
C GLN A 150 11.40 24.55 -21.63
N PRO A 151 12.52 25.21 -21.99
CA PRO A 151 12.97 25.25 -23.38
C PRO A 151 13.39 23.85 -23.88
N PRO A 152 13.06 23.48 -25.14
CA PRO A 152 13.61 22.30 -25.77
C PRO A 152 15.13 22.45 -25.95
N ARG A 153 15.87 21.34 -25.86
CA ARG A 153 17.34 21.33 -25.98
C ARG A 153 17.86 21.76 -27.35
N ASP A 154 17.04 21.58 -28.38
CA ASP A 154 17.32 21.92 -29.76
C ASP A 154 16.08 22.57 -30.38
N ARG A 155 16.24 23.75 -30.97
CA ARG A 155 15.14 24.51 -31.59
C ARG A 155 14.79 24.00 -32.98
N ASP A 156 15.75 23.36 -33.68
CA ASP A 156 15.49 22.75 -34.98
C ASP A 156 14.70 21.42 -34.82
N SER A 157 14.61 20.92 -33.58
CA SER A 157 13.84 19.73 -33.24
C SER A 157 12.31 19.95 -33.13
N VAL A 158 11.81 21.18 -33.14
CA VAL A 158 10.36 21.50 -33.03
C VAL A 158 9.73 21.94 -34.36
N HIS A 159 8.40 22.08 -34.43
CA HIS A 159 7.74 22.63 -35.61
C HIS A 159 8.09 24.12 -35.81
N PRO A 160 8.38 24.61 -37.04
CA PRO A 160 8.85 25.99 -37.26
C PRO A 160 7.92 27.09 -36.71
N SER A 161 6.60 26.87 -36.69
CA SER A 161 5.63 27.82 -36.11
C SER A 161 5.76 28.00 -34.59
N LEU A 162 6.44 27.10 -33.88
CA LEU A 162 6.69 27.21 -32.44
C LEU A 162 7.96 28.00 -32.12
N VAL A 163 8.83 28.26 -33.10
CA VAL A 163 10.09 29.01 -32.88
C VAL A 163 9.82 30.44 -32.38
N PRO A 164 8.84 31.22 -32.90
CA PRO A 164 8.48 32.52 -32.33
C PRO A 164 7.94 32.42 -30.90
N LEU A 165 7.13 31.40 -30.59
CA LEU A 165 6.61 31.15 -29.24
C LEU A 165 7.74 30.91 -28.25
N ILE A 166 8.67 30.00 -28.58
CA ILE A 166 9.85 29.69 -27.77
C ILE A 166 10.69 30.94 -27.55
N ALA A 167 11.00 31.69 -28.61
CA ALA A 167 11.79 32.92 -28.52
C ALA A 167 11.15 34.00 -27.63
N ALA A 168 9.82 34.13 -27.65
CA ALA A 168 9.10 35.04 -26.79
C ALA A 168 9.14 34.62 -25.31
N LEU A 169 8.92 33.33 -25.01
CA LEU A 169 8.94 32.82 -23.64
C LEU A 169 10.35 32.87 -23.03
N GLU A 170 11.38 32.53 -23.81
CA GLU A 170 12.77 32.72 -23.39
C GLU A 170 13.10 34.19 -23.15
N HIS A 171 12.65 35.11 -24.00
CA HIS A 171 12.91 36.54 -23.80
C HIS A 171 12.24 37.07 -22.52
N LEU A 172 11.00 36.68 -22.26
CA LEU A 172 10.31 37.03 -21.01
C LEU A 172 11.01 36.44 -19.77
N GLU A 173 11.53 35.21 -19.85
CA GLU A 173 12.28 34.60 -18.74
C GLU A 173 13.69 35.20 -18.57
N ASP A 174 14.33 35.63 -19.67
CA ASP A 174 15.60 36.37 -19.63
C ASP A 174 15.41 37.76 -19.01
N ILE A 175 14.28 38.45 -19.26
CA ILE A 175 13.88 39.68 -18.56
C ILE A 175 13.70 39.41 -17.05
N ARG A 176 12.93 38.37 -16.68
CA ARG A 176 12.68 38.00 -15.27
C ARG A 176 13.95 37.61 -14.52
N GLY A 177 14.95 37.07 -15.22
CA GLY A 177 16.20 36.56 -14.64
C GLY A 177 17.45 37.39 -14.91
N GLY A 178 17.35 38.58 -15.53
CA GLY A 178 18.50 39.46 -15.78
C GLY A 178 19.56 38.89 -16.72
N ARG A 179 19.15 38.14 -17.75
CA ARG A 179 20.05 37.37 -18.63
C ARG A 179 20.33 38.10 -19.95
N LYS A 180 21.43 37.73 -20.61
CA LYS A 180 21.82 38.24 -21.96
C LYS A 180 21.88 39.78 -22.03
N GLY A 181 22.39 40.42 -20.97
CA GLY A 181 22.50 41.87 -20.87
C GLY A 181 21.19 42.61 -20.55
N LEU A 182 20.07 41.93 -20.32
CA LEU A 182 18.82 42.55 -19.89
C LEU A 182 18.85 42.87 -18.39
N ILE A 183 18.34 44.04 -18.00
CA ILE A 183 18.33 44.49 -16.61
C ILE A 183 17.11 43.90 -15.90
N GLN A 184 17.32 43.02 -14.91
CA GLN A 184 16.23 42.48 -14.10
C GLN A 184 15.52 43.60 -13.31
N PRO A 185 14.17 43.54 -13.13
CA PRO A 185 13.46 44.48 -12.28
C PRO A 185 14.06 44.56 -10.87
N HIS A 186 14.34 45.78 -10.40
CA HIS A 186 14.94 46.02 -9.10
C HIS A 186 14.58 47.39 -8.53
N TYR A 187 14.77 47.54 -7.23
CA TYR A 187 14.52 48.78 -6.49
C TYR A 187 15.80 49.60 -6.31
N VAL A 188 15.67 50.93 -6.41
CA VAL A 188 16.74 51.90 -6.20
C VAL A 188 16.34 52.97 -5.19
N CYS A 189 17.28 53.43 -4.37
CA CYS A 189 17.10 54.57 -3.45
C CYS A 189 18.25 55.57 -3.61
N PRO A 190 17.99 56.89 -3.69
CA PRO A 190 19.05 57.90 -3.72
C PRO A 190 19.98 57.79 -2.52
N GLN A 191 21.29 57.91 -2.74
CA GLN A 191 22.33 57.73 -1.73
C GLN A 191 22.09 58.59 -0.48
N ASN A 192 21.91 59.90 -0.69
CA ASN A 192 21.67 60.89 0.36
C ASN A 192 20.40 60.63 1.19
N MET A 193 19.36 60.03 0.60
CA MET A 193 18.12 59.68 1.28
C MET A 193 18.31 58.44 2.16
N LEU A 194 19.02 57.43 1.65
CA LEU A 194 19.26 56.20 2.41
C LEU A 194 20.22 56.43 3.57
N GLU A 195 21.35 57.11 3.34
CA GLU A 195 22.35 57.41 4.38
C GLU A 195 21.72 58.19 5.55
N ALA A 196 20.91 59.21 5.26
CA ALA A 196 20.19 59.96 6.29
C ALA A 196 19.20 59.09 7.08
N THR A 197 18.45 58.21 6.40
CA THR A 197 17.47 57.32 7.04
C THR A 197 18.16 56.27 7.92
N LEU A 198 19.28 55.70 7.46
CA LEU A 198 20.00 54.66 8.18
C LEU A 198 20.77 55.22 9.39
N ALA A 199 21.21 56.47 9.36
CA ALA A 199 21.83 57.15 10.50
C ALA A 199 20.88 57.34 11.70
N GLU A 200 19.56 57.26 11.50
CA GLU A 200 18.54 57.32 12.57
C GLU A 200 18.28 55.94 13.22
N LEU A 201 18.79 54.84 12.65
CA LEU A 201 18.56 53.48 13.16
C LEU A 201 19.61 53.05 14.20
N PRO A 202 19.20 52.63 15.42
CA PRO A 202 20.14 52.13 16.43
C PRO A 202 20.88 50.87 15.97
N GLY A 203 22.21 50.90 16.05
CA GLY A 203 23.08 49.76 15.72
C GLY A 203 23.59 49.72 14.27
N VAL A 204 23.27 50.72 13.44
CA VAL A 204 23.75 50.84 12.06
C VAL A 204 24.98 51.77 12.03
N GLU A 205 26.18 51.20 11.87
CA GLU A 205 27.42 52.01 11.83
C GLU A 205 27.74 52.56 10.44
N ALA A 206 27.53 51.76 9.38
CA ALA A 206 27.70 52.17 7.99
C ALA A 206 26.79 51.37 7.06
N VAL A 207 26.42 51.98 5.93
CA VAL A 207 25.58 51.34 4.92
C VAL A 207 26.24 50.06 4.40
N ALA A 208 27.53 50.12 4.05
CA ALA A 208 28.26 48.99 3.49
C ALA A 208 28.58 47.85 4.49
N SER A 209 28.51 48.09 5.80
CA SER A 209 28.67 47.04 6.82
C SER A 209 27.33 46.39 7.21
N THR A 210 26.22 47.10 7.01
CA THR A 210 24.88 46.64 7.45
C THR A 210 24.04 46.12 6.28
N LEU A 211 24.25 46.63 5.08
CA LEU A 211 23.61 46.22 3.82
C LEU A 211 24.71 45.82 2.83
N PHE A 212 25.31 44.66 3.06
CA PHE A 212 26.42 44.15 2.26
C PHE A 212 26.00 43.77 0.83
N GLU A 213 24.69 43.60 0.59
CA GLU A 213 24.14 43.23 -0.71
C GLU A 213 23.90 44.41 -1.66
N ILE A 214 23.79 45.66 -1.18
CA ILE A 214 23.43 46.79 -2.06
C ILE A 214 24.67 47.40 -2.73
N GLY A 215 24.58 47.60 -4.04
CA GLY A 215 25.61 48.32 -4.81
C GLY A 215 25.28 49.80 -4.93
N LEU A 216 26.30 50.65 -5.05
CA LEU A 216 26.14 52.08 -5.38
C LEU A 216 26.48 52.29 -6.87
N ALA A 217 25.51 52.77 -7.64
CA ALA A 217 25.68 53.12 -9.05
C ALA A 217 24.91 54.42 -9.36
N ASP A 218 25.52 55.33 -10.13
CA ASP A 218 24.89 56.59 -10.58
C ASP A 218 24.18 57.39 -9.47
N GLY A 219 24.77 57.44 -8.27
CA GLY A 219 24.25 58.15 -7.09
C GLY A 219 23.06 57.47 -6.39
N ASN A 220 22.71 56.24 -6.78
CA ASN A 220 21.64 55.45 -6.20
C ASN A 220 22.17 54.12 -5.66
N TYR A 221 21.70 53.73 -4.48
CA TYR A 221 21.84 52.35 -4.02
C TYR A 221 20.82 51.47 -4.74
N HIS A 222 21.28 50.36 -5.31
CA HIS A 222 20.44 49.33 -5.91
C HIS A 222 20.50 48.05 -5.09
N LEU A 223 19.34 47.42 -4.90
CA LEU A 223 19.26 46.06 -4.36
C LEU A 223 19.36 45.09 -5.55
N PRO A 224 20.45 44.31 -5.71
CA PRO A 224 20.54 43.33 -6.77
C PRO A 224 19.47 42.25 -6.56
N PRO A 225 18.63 41.97 -7.57
CA PRO A 225 17.59 40.97 -7.45
C PRO A 225 18.18 39.56 -7.39
N ALA A 226 17.42 38.64 -6.78
CA ALA A 226 17.82 37.25 -6.49
C ALA A 226 18.93 37.04 -5.43
N SER A 227 19.16 38.00 -4.52
CA SER A 227 19.80 37.69 -3.24
C SER A 227 18.88 36.80 -2.38
N GLY A 228 19.46 35.84 -1.64
CA GLY A 228 18.73 34.98 -0.71
C GLY A 228 18.32 35.68 0.60
N ASN A 229 18.26 37.01 0.58
CA ASN A 229 18.29 37.88 1.76
C ASN A 229 16.89 38.38 2.15
N PHE A 230 15.84 38.01 1.40
CA PHE A 230 14.47 38.40 1.69
C PHE A 230 13.74 37.27 2.42
N ASP A 231 13.86 37.27 3.75
CA ASP A 231 13.22 36.32 4.64
C ASP A 231 11.94 36.90 5.29
N SER A 232 11.30 36.10 6.16
CA SER A 232 10.12 36.55 6.89
C SER A 232 10.41 37.66 7.90
N LEU A 233 11.65 37.84 8.33
CA LEU A 233 12.04 38.93 9.23
C LEU A 233 12.06 40.28 8.49
N VAL A 234 12.63 40.32 7.28
CA VAL A 234 12.55 41.47 6.35
C VAL A 234 11.09 41.76 6.01
N SER A 235 10.31 40.76 5.63
CA SER A 235 8.88 40.93 5.31
C SER A 235 8.09 41.54 6.48
N THR A 236 8.39 41.10 7.70
CA THR A 236 7.75 41.57 8.93
C THR A 236 8.14 43.01 9.28
N TYR A 237 9.42 43.37 9.19
CA TYR A 237 9.85 44.75 9.43
C TYR A 237 9.38 45.71 8.33
N LEU A 238 9.30 45.27 7.08
CA LEU A 238 8.76 46.06 5.98
C LEU A 238 7.27 46.37 6.20
N TRP A 239 6.47 45.38 6.58
CA TRP A 239 5.07 45.62 6.95
C TRP A 239 4.96 46.64 8.08
N ARG A 240 5.69 46.43 9.19
CA ARG A 240 5.68 47.35 10.34
C ARG A 240 6.10 48.78 9.96
N ALA A 241 7.11 48.95 9.11
CA ALA A 241 7.57 50.27 8.67
C ALA A 241 6.58 50.99 7.72
N LEU A 242 5.70 50.25 7.04
CA LEU A 242 4.65 50.82 6.19
C LEU A 242 3.36 51.16 6.96
N ARG A 243 3.23 50.75 8.23
CA ARG A 243 2.02 50.97 9.07
C ARG A 243 1.68 52.42 9.38
N GLU A 244 2.59 53.37 9.11
CA GLU A 244 2.30 54.81 9.20
C GLU A 244 1.30 55.29 8.11
N GLN A 245 1.06 54.45 7.09
CA GLN A 245 0.11 54.68 6.00
C GLN A 245 -1.24 53.97 6.25
N ASP A 246 -2.25 54.29 5.43
CA ASP A 246 -3.50 53.54 5.41
C ASP A 246 -3.24 52.04 5.15
N PRO A 247 -3.92 51.10 5.85
CA PRO A 247 -3.65 49.67 5.73
C PRO A 247 -3.64 49.13 4.31
N ARG A 248 -4.51 49.67 3.43
CA ARG A 248 -4.55 49.27 2.02
C ARG A 248 -3.33 49.75 1.26
N GLN A 249 -2.93 51.01 1.43
CA GLN A 249 -1.73 51.56 0.80
C GLN A 249 -0.47 50.85 1.28
N ALA A 250 -0.38 50.59 2.59
CA ALA A 250 0.68 49.79 3.19
C ALA A 250 0.74 48.38 2.60
N PHE A 251 -0.40 47.71 2.42
CA PHE A 251 -0.47 46.36 1.86
C PHE A 251 -0.11 46.33 0.36
N GLU A 252 -0.68 47.24 -0.45
CA GLU A 252 -0.37 47.37 -1.88
C GLU A 252 1.14 47.66 -2.08
N ARG A 253 1.74 48.50 -1.23
CA ARG A 253 3.17 48.81 -1.26
C ARG A 253 4.04 47.64 -0.80
N TRP A 254 3.69 46.98 0.31
CA TRP A 254 4.38 45.78 0.80
C TRP A 254 4.40 44.71 -0.28
N LEU A 255 3.24 44.38 -0.85
CA LEU A 255 3.09 43.33 -1.85
C LEU A 255 3.92 43.64 -3.11
N ALA A 256 3.93 44.89 -3.58
CA ALA A 256 4.77 45.29 -4.71
C ALA A 256 6.26 45.03 -4.44
N CYS A 257 6.75 45.32 -3.24
CA CYS A 257 8.13 45.01 -2.85
C CYS A 257 8.40 43.49 -2.83
N ILE A 258 7.45 42.66 -2.39
CA ILE A 258 7.58 41.19 -2.42
C ILE A 258 7.60 40.66 -3.86
N THR A 259 6.66 41.08 -4.72
CA THR A 259 6.50 40.53 -6.08
C THR A 259 7.71 40.73 -7.00
N VAL A 260 8.48 41.80 -6.80
CA VAL A 260 9.67 42.12 -7.61
C VAL A 260 10.87 41.27 -7.18
N ASN A 261 11.06 41.08 -5.88
CA ASN A 261 12.27 40.46 -5.32
C ASN A 261 12.12 38.94 -5.09
N CYS A 262 10.89 38.46 -4.86
CA CYS A 262 10.63 37.09 -4.41
C CYS A 262 9.79 36.30 -5.42
N ARG A 263 10.12 35.01 -5.61
CA ARG A 263 9.33 34.08 -6.45
C ARG A 263 8.02 33.61 -5.80
N TRP A 264 7.88 33.81 -4.49
CA TRP A 264 6.70 33.49 -3.69
C TRP A 264 6.48 34.58 -2.63
N ALA A 265 5.25 34.68 -2.15
CA ALA A 265 4.89 35.60 -1.09
C ALA A 265 5.51 35.15 0.25
N ILE A 266 6.33 36.01 0.83
CA ILE A 266 7.04 35.78 2.09
C ILE A 266 6.12 36.14 3.27
N PRO A 267 5.95 35.26 4.29
CA PRO A 267 5.04 35.52 5.39
C PRO A 267 5.45 36.70 6.29
N VAL A 268 4.45 37.28 6.96
CA VAL A 268 4.60 38.33 7.98
C VAL A 268 4.26 37.72 9.33
N HIS A 269 5.20 37.76 10.27
CA HIS A 269 5.04 37.13 11.58
C HIS A 269 4.54 38.14 12.63
N PHE A 270 3.36 37.86 13.19
CA PHE A 270 2.72 38.65 14.23
C PHE A 270 2.93 38.03 15.61
N GLN A 271 3.26 38.84 16.61
CA GLN A 271 3.26 38.43 18.01
C GLN A 271 1.82 38.21 18.52
N GLU A 272 1.63 37.40 19.56
CA GLU A 272 0.30 37.09 20.12
C GLU A 272 -0.51 38.35 20.54
N ARG A 273 0.17 39.46 20.85
CA ARG A 273 -0.44 40.72 21.26
C ARG A 273 -0.80 41.65 20.09
N GLU A 274 -0.27 41.42 18.88
CA GLU A 274 -0.46 42.25 17.68
C GLU A 274 -1.76 41.88 16.93
N HIS A 275 -2.86 41.67 17.67
CA HIS A 275 -4.11 41.13 17.10
C HIS A 275 -4.76 42.08 16.08
N GLU A 276 -4.76 43.38 16.35
CA GLU A 276 -5.35 44.39 15.45
C GLU A 276 -4.55 44.52 14.15
N GLU A 277 -3.22 44.48 14.21
CA GLU A 277 -2.35 44.54 13.02
C GLU A 277 -2.51 43.30 12.14
N ARG A 278 -2.58 42.12 12.75
CA ARG A 278 -2.83 40.87 12.02
C ARG A 278 -4.19 40.90 11.34
N THR A 279 -5.24 41.36 12.03
CA THR A 279 -6.58 41.50 11.45
C THR A 279 -6.54 42.45 10.25
N ALA A 280 -5.96 43.64 10.40
CA ALA A 280 -5.82 44.61 9.30
C ALA A 280 -5.06 44.02 8.09
N PHE A 281 -3.97 43.29 8.31
CA PHE A 281 -3.24 42.61 7.22
C PHE A 281 -4.10 41.53 6.54
N THR A 282 -4.77 40.68 7.33
CA THR A 282 -5.59 39.59 6.79
C THR A 282 -6.84 40.06 6.05
N GLU A 283 -7.44 41.19 6.44
CA GLU A 283 -8.57 41.80 5.72
C GLU A 283 -8.15 42.34 4.34
N GLU A 284 -7.00 43.01 4.25
CA GLU A 284 -6.45 43.46 2.96
C GLU A 284 -6.01 42.29 2.08
N LEU A 285 -5.39 41.24 2.67
CA LEU A 285 -5.07 40.01 1.94
C LEU A 285 -6.33 39.33 1.39
N LEU A 286 -7.41 39.21 2.18
CA LEU A 286 -8.68 38.66 1.68
C LEU A 286 -9.23 39.49 0.51
N ARG A 287 -9.21 40.83 0.62
CA ARG A 287 -9.64 41.73 -0.44
C ARG A 287 -8.80 41.56 -1.72
N TRP A 288 -7.49 41.39 -1.58
CA TRP A 288 -6.58 41.19 -2.71
C TRP A 288 -6.76 39.82 -3.36
N LEU A 289 -6.83 38.74 -2.58
CA LEU A 289 -7.12 37.38 -3.06
C LEU A 289 -8.50 37.29 -3.73
N ALA A 290 -9.45 38.15 -3.37
CA ALA A 290 -10.76 38.29 -4.00
C ALA A 290 -10.76 39.15 -5.28
N ALA A 291 -9.69 39.93 -5.54
CA ALA A 291 -9.54 40.76 -6.74
C ALA A 291 -8.62 40.12 -7.80
N ASP A 292 -7.65 39.31 -7.39
CA ASP A 292 -6.64 38.71 -8.28
C ASP A 292 -7.28 37.73 -9.28
N LYS A 293 -7.24 38.06 -10.58
CA LYS A 293 -7.83 37.22 -11.64
C LYS A 293 -7.11 35.88 -11.84
N ALA A 294 -5.85 35.74 -11.44
CA ALA A 294 -5.13 34.47 -11.58
C ALA A 294 -5.76 33.37 -10.70
N LEU A 295 -6.33 33.73 -9.54
CA LEU A 295 -6.96 32.77 -8.62
C LEU A 295 -8.36 32.27 -9.08
N ASP A 296 -8.96 32.98 -10.02
CA ASP A 296 -10.27 32.70 -10.63
C ASP A 296 -10.15 31.78 -11.88
N GLN A 297 -8.93 31.53 -12.35
CA GLN A 297 -8.68 30.66 -13.50
C GLN A 297 -9.03 29.19 -13.19
N SER A 298 -9.24 28.40 -14.25
CA SER A 298 -9.59 26.99 -14.12
C SER A 298 -8.40 26.13 -13.69
N THR A 299 -8.67 25.04 -12.97
CA THR A 299 -7.65 24.02 -12.63
C THR A 299 -7.07 23.34 -13.87
N LEU A 300 -7.79 23.33 -14.99
CA LEU A 300 -7.28 22.90 -16.30
C LEU A 300 -6.09 23.77 -16.76
N LEU A 301 -6.14 25.08 -16.51
CA LEU A 301 -5.06 25.97 -16.88
C LEU A 301 -3.81 25.72 -16.03
N LEU A 302 -4.00 25.43 -14.74
CA LEU A 302 -2.94 25.00 -13.83
C LEU A 302 -2.28 23.68 -14.28
N GLN A 303 -3.05 22.75 -14.85
CA GLN A 303 -2.51 21.52 -15.48
C GLN A 303 -1.65 21.85 -16.70
N LYS A 304 -2.06 22.78 -17.57
CA LYS A 304 -1.23 23.24 -18.70
C LYS A 304 0.07 23.89 -18.20
N GLN A 305 0.01 24.75 -17.17
CA GLN A 305 1.19 25.38 -16.56
C GLN A 305 2.21 24.32 -16.06
N SER A 306 1.73 23.30 -15.32
CA SER A 306 2.55 22.16 -14.88
C SER A 306 3.21 21.42 -16.05
N GLN A 307 2.43 21.09 -17.09
CA GLN A 307 2.93 20.42 -18.29
C GLN A 307 3.92 21.29 -19.08
N ASN A 308 3.76 22.62 -19.12
CA ASN A 308 4.69 23.51 -19.81
C ASN A 308 6.04 23.63 -19.08
N GLU A 309 6.05 23.56 -17.75
CA GLU A 309 7.28 23.61 -16.93
C GLU A 309 8.12 22.32 -16.98
N HIS A 310 7.54 21.17 -17.36
CA HIS A 310 8.19 19.86 -17.20
C HIS A 310 8.12 18.93 -18.42
N GLU A 311 7.12 19.12 -19.29
CA GLU A 311 6.84 18.25 -20.45
C GLU A 311 6.79 19.03 -21.78
N PHE A 312 6.93 20.36 -21.81
CA PHE A 312 6.83 21.13 -23.06
C PHE A 312 7.73 20.58 -24.18
N ALA A 313 8.98 20.21 -23.84
CA ALA A 313 9.91 19.65 -24.82
C ALA A 313 9.46 18.32 -25.43
N SER A 314 8.74 17.47 -24.69
CA SER A 314 8.18 16.19 -25.20
C SER A 314 6.83 16.39 -25.89
N ILE A 315 6.06 17.43 -25.52
CA ILE A 315 4.84 17.85 -26.21
C ILE A 315 5.20 18.45 -27.59
N ALA A 316 6.20 19.31 -27.67
CA ALA A 316 6.63 19.99 -28.90
C ALA A 316 7.43 19.09 -29.86
N ASN A 317 8.06 18.01 -29.37
CA ASN A 317 8.74 17.00 -30.18
C ASN A 317 8.37 15.58 -29.69
N PRO A 318 7.15 15.10 -30.02
CA PRO A 318 6.63 13.83 -29.51
C PRO A 318 7.29 12.63 -30.17
N VAL A 319 7.59 11.60 -29.38
CA VAL A 319 8.19 10.33 -29.84
C VAL A 319 7.45 9.13 -29.28
N HIS A 320 7.31 8.08 -30.10
CA HIS A 320 6.74 6.79 -29.74
C HIS A 320 7.85 5.74 -29.60
N THR A 321 8.10 5.28 -28.37
CA THR A 321 9.14 4.28 -28.09
C THR A 321 8.52 2.89 -27.96
N GLN A 322 8.77 2.01 -28.93
CA GLN A 322 8.42 0.60 -28.83
C GLN A 322 9.58 -0.17 -28.17
N VAL A 323 9.33 -0.73 -26.99
CA VAL A 323 10.32 -1.50 -26.22
C VAL A 323 10.17 -2.98 -26.56
N PHE A 324 11.08 -3.52 -27.38
CA PHE A 324 11.09 -4.94 -27.71
C PHE A 324 11.86 -5.74 -26.66
N LEU A 325 11.11 -6.39 -25.76
CA LEU A 325 11.62 -7.37 -24.80
C LEU A 325 11.64 -8.76 -25.45
N ASN A 326 12.75 -9.07 -26.12
CA ASN A 326 12.91 -10.36 -26.79
C ASN A 326 13.49 -11.38 -25.80
N VAL A 327 12.63 -12.17 -25.15
CA VAL A 327 13.03 -13.23 -24.22
C VAL A 327 13.35 -14.48 -25.04
N ASN A 328 14.60 -14.94 -25.00
CA ASN A 328 14.96 -16.16 -25.73
C ASN A 328 14.40 -17.41 -25.02
N ALA A 329 14.46 -18.57 -25.70
CA ALA A 329 14.00 -19.86 -25.16
C ALA A 329 14.67 -20.31 -23.84
N ASN A 330 15.72 -19.61 -23.40
CA ASN A 330 16.44 -19.85 -22.14
C ASN A 330 16.05 -18.84 -21.04
N GLY A 331 14.99 -18.04 -21.23
CA GLY A 331 14.52 -17.04 -20.27
C GLY A 331 15.42 -15.81 -20.12
N ARG A 332 16.49 -15.68 -20.93
CA ARG A 332 17.31 -14.46 -20.94
C ARG A 332 16.61 -13.39 -21.77
N VAL A 333 16.32 -12.26 -21.13
CA VAL A 333 16.00 -11.00 -21.81
C VAL A 333 17.21 -10.60 -22.66
N LEU A 334 17.06 -10.66 -24.00
CA LEU A 334 18.04 -10.09 -24.92
C LEU A 334 18.12 -8.56 -24.68
N PRO A 335 19.24 -7.90 -25.02
CA PRO A 335 19.39 -6.46 -24.79
C PRO A 335 18.18 -5.69 -25.32
N ARG A 336 17.56 -4.92 -24.41
CA ARG A 336 16.38 -4.09 -24.64
C ARG A 336 16.56 -3.29 -25.94
N LYS A 337 15.76 -3.62 -26.95
CA LYS A 337 15.77 -2.90 -28.23
C LYS A 337 14.62 -1.90 -28.22
N ASP A 338 14.96 -0.65 -28.00
CA ASP A 338 14.02 0.46 -28.13
C ASP A 338 14.01 0.95 -29.59
N VAL A 339 12.85 0.91 -30.22
CA VAL A 339 12.59 1.55 -31.51
C VAL A 339 11.84 2.84 -31.24
N VAL A 340 12.55 3.96 -31.28
CA VAL A 340 11.96 5.30 -31.17
C VAL A 340 11.49 5.72 -32.55
N THR A 341 10.21 6.07 -32.67
CA THR A 341 9.58 6.60 -33.88
C THR A 341 9.17 8.03 -33.62
N GLU A 342 9.62 9.00 -34.43
CA GLU A 342 9.14 10.38 -34.31
C GLU A 342 7.65 10.45 -34.69
N LEU A 343 6.86 11.18 -33.89
CA LEU A 343 5.47 11.47 -34.18
C LEU A 343 5.34 12.85 -34.85
N PRO A 344 4.20 13.15 -35.52
CA PRO A 344 3.98 14.46 -36.11
C PRO A 344 4.11 15.58 -35.06
N LYS A 345 5.03 16.52 -35.30
CA LYS A 345 5.30 17.66 -34.40
C LYS A 345 4.14 18.65 -34.48
N PRO A 346 3.57 19.10 -33.33
CA PRO A 346 2.45 20.02 -33.36
C PRO A 346 2.86 21.40 -33.90
N SER A 347 2.03 21.95 -34.79
CA SER A 347 2.03 23.37 -35.13
C SER A 347 1.46 24.21 -33.98
N LEU A 348 1.58 25.54 -34.08
CA LEU A 348 1.05 26.48 -33.08
C LEU A 348 -0.47 26.30 -32.87
N ASP A 349 -1.21 26.12 -33.96
CA ASP A 349 -2.67 25.93 -33.94
C ASP A 349 -3.09 24.56 -33.38
N THR A 350 -2.24 23.54 -33.53
CA THR A 350 -2.54 22.16 -33.11
C THR A 350 -2.02 21.82 -31.71
N LEU A 351 -1.13 22.65 -31.17
CA LEU A 351 -0.48 22.47 -29.87
C LEU A 351 -1.48 22.27 -28.71
N ILE A 352 -2.63 22.94 -28.75
CA ILE A 352 -3.68 22.80 -27.74
C ILE A 352 -4.22 21.36 -27.63
N ASN A 353 -4.22 20.61 -28.74
CA ASN A 353 -4.67 19.21 -28.78
C ASN A 353 -3.59 18.21 -28.31
N SER A 354 -2.36 18.68 -28.03
CA SER A 354 -1.24 17.85 -27.57
C SER A 354 -1.13 17.77 -26.05
N TYR A 355 -1.84 18.62 -25.31
CA TYR A 355 -1.88 18.57 -23.84
C TYR A 355 -2.68 17.36 -23.35
N ARG A 356 -2.19 16.70 -22.31
CA ARG A 356 -2.91 15.61 -21.63
C ARG A 356 -3.86 16.21 -20.61
N THR A 357 -5.04 16.61 -21.07
CA THR A 357 -6.09 17.19 -20.23
C THR A 357 -7.00 16.11 -19.66
N SER A 358 -7.36 16.22 -18.40
CA SER A 358 -8.41 15.37 -17.78
C SER A 358 -9.65 16.20 -17.52
N ASP A 359 -10.83 15.69 -17.86
CA ASP A 359 -12.08 16.36 -17.50
C ASP A 359 -12.20 16.39 -15.97
N ALA A 360 -12.16 17.61 -15.43
CA ALA A 360 -12.26 17.92 -14.01
C ALA A 360 -13.66 18.40 -13.60
N GLN A 361 -14.60 18.48 -14.55
CA GLN A 361 -15.98 18.87 -14.28
C GLN A 361 -16.71 17.78 -13.48
N GLY A 362 -17.29 18.14 -12.34
CA GLY A 362 -18.09 17.24 -11.50
C GLY A 362 -17.31 16.34 -10.54
N LEU A 363 -15.99 16.50 -10.40
CA LEU A 363 -15.20 15.79 -9.37
C LEU A 363 -15.52 16.25 -7.95
N SER A 364 -15.41 15.35 -6.98
CA SER A 364 -15.35 15.70 -5.57
C SER A 364 -14.06 16.46 -5.23
N ASP A 365 -14.06 17.17 -4.09
CA ASP A 365 -12.88 17.89 -3.62
C ASP A 365 -11.72 16.93 -3.33
N LEU A 366 -12.01 15.72 -2.82
CA LEU A 366 -11.00 14.69 -2.60
C LEU A 366 -10.48 14.12 -3.92
N GLU A 367 -11.34 13.81 -4.90
CA GLU A 367 -10.91 13.35 -6.22
C GLU A 367 -10.03 14.39 -6.93
N SER A 368 -10.39 15.67 -6.82
CA SER A 368 -9.61 16.79 -7.35
C SER A 368 -8.23 16.87 -6.68
N VAL A 369 -8.18 16.75 -5.35
CA VAL A 369 -6.93 16.72 -4.58
C VAL A 369 -6.07 15.51 -4.97
N LYS A 370 -6.66 14.30 -5.09
CA LYS A 370 -5.98 13.06 -5.48
C LYS A 370 -5.40 13.14 -6.89
N ARG A 371 -6.17 13.55 -7.90
CA ARG A 371 -5.64 13.78 -9.26
C ARG A 371 -4.55 14.87 -9.28
N SER A 372 -4.64 15.87 -8.39
CA SER A 372 -3.59 16.87 -8.25
C SER A 372 -2.33 16.34 -7.53
N GLN A 373 -2.36 15.13 -6.95
CA GLN A 373 -1.19 14.47 -6.39
C GLN A 373 -0.28 13.86 -7.46
N ASP A 374 -0.86 13.28 -8.52
CA ASP A 374 -0.08 12.73 -9.64
C ASP A 374 0.74 13.83 -10.35
N LEU A 375 0.19 15.04 -10.41
CA LEU A 375 0.86 16.24 -10.92
C LEU A 375 1.92 16.81 -9.95
N HIS A 376 1.92 16.42 -8.67
CA HIS A 376 2.59 17.19 -7.61
C HIS A 376 4.09 16.90 -7.43
N ARG A 377 4.67 15.93 -8.16
CA ARG A 377 6.13 15.92 -8.34
C ARG A 377 6.62 17.10 -9.18
N TYR A 378 5.72 17.76 -9.91
CA TYR A 378 5.98 18.69 -11.02
C TYR A 378 4.92 19.81 -11.12
N GLY A 379 4.33 20.22 -10.00
CA GLY A 379 3.30 21.27 -9.96
C GLY A 379 3.92 22.68 -9.92
N PRO A 380 3.31 23.69 -10.59
CA PRO A 380 3.82 25.06 -10.55
C PRO A 380 3.68 25.64 -9.14
N ASN A 381 4.74 26.32 -8.68
CA ASN A 381 4.73 26.98 -7.37
C ASN A 381 3.80 28.19 -7.38
N LEU A 382 2.63 28.07 -6.74
CA LEU A 382 1.68 29.17 -6.60
C LEU A 382 2.23 30.24 -5.64
N PHE A 383 2.30 31.49 -6.11
CA PHE A 383 2.92 32.62 -5.41
C PHE A 383 2.48 32.77 -3.95
N TYR A 384 1.17 32.67 -3.67
CA TYR A 384 0.62 32.91 -2.33
C TYR A 384 0.82 31.78 -1.31
N THR A 385 1.34 30.62 -1.70
CA THR A 385 1.26 29.39 -0.89
C THR A 385 1.89 29.52 0.50
N GLY A 386 3.13 30.04 0.58
CA GLY A 386 3.84 30.20 1.86
C GLY A 386 3.16 31.20 2.81
N LEU A 387 2.83 32.39 2.30
CA LEU A 387 2.08 33.41 3.04
C LEU A 387 0.76 32.88 3.59
N VAL A 388 -0.04 32.20 2.77
CA VAL A 388 -1.35 31.69 3.18
C VAL A 388 -1.21 30.55 4.20
N ALA A 389 -0.23 29.66 4.04
CA ALA A 389 0.03 28.58 5.01
C ALA A 389 0.38 29.13 6.41
N ASP A 390 1.32 30.08 6.51
CA ASP A 390 1.74 30.67 7.79
C ASP A 390 0.62 31.46 8.47
N LEU A 391 -0.15 32.24 7.70
CA LEU A 391 -1.26 33.02 8.23
C LEU A 391 -2.44 32.15 8.68
N ILE A 392 -2.66 31.00 8.04
CA ILE A 392 -3.63 30.00 8.50
C ILE A 392 -3.14 29.36 9.81
N GLU A 393 -1.89 28.88 9.87
CA GLU A 393 -1.35 28.24 11.07
C GLU A 393 -1.27 29.18 12.28
N SER A 394 -0.95 30.47 12.08
CA SER A 394 -0.98 31.50 13.13
C SER A 394 -2.40 31.98 13.48
N SER A 395 -3.37 31.84 12.57
CA SER A 395 -4.80 32.11 12.84
C SER A 395 -5.51 31.01 13.62
N LEU A 396 -4.92 29.82 13.74
CA LEU A 396 -5.49 28.67 14.41
C LEU A 396 -4.83 28.40 15.78
N ARG A 397 -5.67 28.16 16.79
CA ARG A 397 -5.25 27.79 18.15
C ARG A 397 -6.01 26.57 18.66
N ILE A 398 -5.28 25.61 19.22
CA ILE A 398 -5.85 24.49 19.98
C ILE A 398 -5.71 24.83 21.47
N ASP A 399 -6.82 25.18 22.10
CA ASP A 399 -6.89 25.65 23.48
C ASP A 399 -7.65 24.63 24.34
N GLY A 400 -6.92 23.65 24.86
CA GLY A 400 -7.49 22.53 25.60
C GLY A 400 -8.47 21.72 24.74
N MET A 401 -9.77 21.89 24.97
CA MET A 401 -10.82 21.22 24.20
C MET A 401 -11.36 22.04 23.02
N MET A 402 -10.93 23.30 22.87
CA MET A 402 -11.44 24.20 21.83
C MET A 402 -10.45 24.30 20.67
N LEU A 403 -10.95 24.11 19.46
CA LEU A 403 -10.30 24.59 18.25
C LEU A 403 -10.85 25.99 17.92
N VAL A 404 -9.97 26.99 17.91
CA VAL A 404 -10.31 28.41 17.72
C VAL A 404 -9.66 28.92 16.43
N SER A 405 -10.46 29.62 15.63
CA SER A 405 -10.02 30.37 14.43
C SER A 405 -10.25 31.87 14.66
N SER A 406 -9.43 32.70 14.03
CA SER A 406 -9.65 34.16 13.92
C SER A 406 -10.85 34.54 13.03
N GLY A 407 -11.37 33.59 12.24
CA GLY A 407 -12.39 33.81 11.19
C GLY A 407 -11.79 34.01 9.79
N PHE A 408 -10.50 34.32 9.69
CA PHE A 408 -9.77 34.43 8.41
C PHE A 408 -9.81 33.13 7.59
N VAL A 409 -9.62 31.98 8.26
CA VAL A 409 -9.59 30.67 7.61
C VAL A 409 -10.97 30.28 7.04
N GLU A 410 -12.05 30.58 7.78
CA GLU A 410 -13.41 30.44 7.28
C GLU A 410 -13.67 31.33 6.04
N ALA A 411 -13.25 32.60 6.07
CA ALA A 411 -13.44 33.52 4.95
C ALA A 411 -12.65 33.10 3.69
N LEU A 412 -11.45 32.54 3.86
CA LEU A 412 -10.68 31.96 2.76
C LEU A 412 -11.39 30.78 2.10
N LEU A 413 -11.94 29.85 2.90
CA LEU A 413 -12.68 28.68 2.39
C LEU A 413 -14.00 29.08 1.71
N GLU A 414 -14.68 30.11 2.20
CA GLU A 414 -15.86 30.68 1.56
C GLU A 414 -15.48 31.29 0.19
N LEU A 415 -14.45 32.13 0.14
CA LEU A 415 -13.94 32.76 -1.08
C LEU A 415 -13.45 31.73 -2.12
N ALA A 416 -12.86 30.62 -1.68
CA ALA A 416 -12.42 29.53 -2.56
C ALA A 416 -13.56 28.84 -3.31
N SER A 417 -14.80 28.93 -2.82
CA SER A 417 -15.98 28.33 -3.49
C SER A 417 -16.25 28.94 -4.86
N SER A 418 -15.79 30.17 -5.12
CA SER A 418 -15.88 30.85 -6.42
C SER A 418 -14.52 31.05 -7.09
N ARG A 419 -13.44 30.40 -6.63
CA ARG A 419 -12.06 30.65 -7.11
C ARG A 419 -11.27 29.33 -7.22
N PRO A 420 -11.25 28.66 -8.39
CA PRO A 420 -10.75 27.28 -8.49
C PRO A 420 -9.26 27.11 -8.15
N ILE A 421 -8.39 28.06 -8.51
CA ILE A 421 -6.97 27.99 -8.15
C ILE A 421 -6.76 28.30 -6.65
N LEU A 422 -7.55 29.20 -6.05
CA LEU A 422 -7.53 29.39 -4.59
C LEU A 422 -7.99 28.12 -3.86
N LYS A 423 -9.02 27.43 -4.37
CA LYS A 423 -9.48 26.15 -3.83
C LYS A 423 -8.41 25.06 -3.92
N HIS A 424 -7.71 24.98 -5.05
CA HIS A 424 -6.56 24.07 -5.19
C HIS A 424 -5.42 24.44 -4.23
N LEU A 425 -5.14 25.73 -4.01
CA LEU A 425 -4.14 26.17 -3.04
C LEU A 425 -4.51 25.73 -1.62
N LEU A 426 -5.75 25.98 -1.17
CA LEU A 426 -6.21 25.68 0.19
C LEU A 426 -6.38 24.18 0.45
N LEU A 427 -6.84 23.39 -0.51
CA LEU A 427 -7.12 21.97 -0.31
C LEU A 427 -6.02 21.04 -0.83
N GLY A 428 -5.22 21.48 -1.82
CA GLY A 428 -4.19 20.69 -2.47
C GLY A 428 -2.77 21.05 -2.06
N ALA A 429 -2.43 22.35 -1.98
CA ALA A 429 -1.07 22.80 -1.70
C ALA A 429 -0.80 22.95 -0.19
N VAL A 430 -1.52 23.85 0.50
CA VAL A 430 -1.26 24.21 1.91
C VAL A 430 -1.22 23.01 2.87
N PRO A 431 -2.13 22.02 2.82
CA PRO A 431 -2.12 20.85 3.72
C PRO A 431 -0.82 20.03 3.72
N ARG A 432 0.02 20.19 2.69
CA ARG A 432 1.32 19.51 2.52
C ARG A 432 2.50 20.21 3.20
N TYR A 433 2.42 21.51 3.47
CA TYR A 433 3.52 22.30 4.05
C TYR A 433 3.64 22.11 5.58
N SER A 434 3.43 20.87 6.05
CA SER A 434 3.43 20.51 7.47
C SER A 434 2.61 21.47 8.33
N SER A 435 1.35 21.69 7.95
CA SER A 435 0.37 22.54 8.66
C SER A 435 -0.57 21.68 9.54
N PRO A 436 -0.18 21.33 10.78
CA PRO A 436 -0.90 20.35 11.59
C PRO A 436 -2.24 20.90 12.13
N LYS A 437 -2.30 22.17 12.53
CA LYS A 437 -3.54 22.77 13.05
C LYS A 437 -4.54 22.95 11.92
N TYR A 438 -4.07 23.28 10.71
CA TYR A 438 -4.93 23.39 9.55
C TYR A 438 -5.54 22.05 9.16
N ASN A 439 -4.76 20.97 9.14
CA ASN A 439 -5.30 19.63 8.91
C ASN A 439 -6.34 19.23 9.98
N VAL A 440 -6.10 19.52 11.26
CA VAL A 440 -7.10 19.34 12.33
C VAL A 440 -8.33 20.24 12.14
N PHE A 441 -8.16 21.46 11.63
CA PHE A 441 -9.26 22.38 11.36
C PHE A 441 -10.13 21.93 10.19
N LEU A 442 -9.52 21.52 9.07
CA LEU A 442 -10.24 20.94 7.94
C LEU A 442 -10.98 19.66 8.36
N LEU A 443 -10.40 18.84 9.24
CA LEU A 443 -11.05 17.64 9.80
C LEU A 443 -12.32 17.99 10.57
N SER A 444 -12.34 19.14 11.25
CA SER A 444 -13.46 19.61 12.07
C SER A 444 -14.63 20.26 11.31
N LYS A 445 -14.57 20.33 9.97
CA LYS A 445 -15.64 20.91 9.13
C LYS A 445 -16.15 19.85 8.14
N PRO A 446 -17.48 19.60 8.06
CA PRO A 446 -18.03 18.56 7.17
C PRO A 446 -17.62 18.71 5.70
N ALA A 447 -17.59 19.94 5.17
CA ALA A 447 -17.23 20.20 3.78
C ALA A 447 -15.79 19.80 3.40
N THR A 448 -14.87 19.73 4.35
CA THR A 448 -13.43 19.49 4.10
C THR A 448 -12.87 18.28 4.84
N SER A 449 -13.69 17.56 5.61
CA SER A 449 -13.22 16.50 6.51
C SER A 449 -12.63 15.29 5.78
N THR A 450 -13.13 14.95 4.58
CA THR A 450 -12.59 13.85 3.75
C THR A 450 -11.21 14.20 3.17
N VAL A 451 -11.00 15.45 2.75
CA VAL A 451 -9.68 15.96 2.34
C VAL A 451 -8.70 15.99 3.53
N ALA A 452 -9.16 16.40 4.72
CA ALA A 452 -8.32 16.38 5.91
C ALA A 452 -7.92 14.97 6.33
N PHE A 453 -8.90 14.04 6.34
CA PHE A 453 -8.68 12.63 6.60
C PHE A 453 -7.62 12.06 5.65
N TYR A 454 -7.72 12.40 4.36
CA TYR A 454 -6.75 12.01 3.35
C TYR A 454 -5.32 12.39 3.68
N TYR A 455 -5.05 13.66 3.98
CA TYR A 455 -3.70 14.07 4.40
C TYR A 455 -3.28 13.36 5.70
N LEU A 456 -4.14 13.34 6.72
CA LEU A 456 -3.83 12.75 8.02
C LEU A 456 -3.57 11.23 7.96
N THR A 457 -4.11 10.52 6.98
CA THR A 457 -3.86 9.08 6.75
C THR A 457 -2.75 8.78 5.74
N GLN A 458 -2.44 9.69 4.80
CA GLN A 458 -1.34 9.51 3.83
C GLN A 458 0.01 10.11 4.27
N HIS A 459 0.05 10.95 5.31
CA HIS A 459 1.29 11.56 5.81
C HIS A 459 2.39 10.53 6.12
N GLN A 460 3.66 10.93 5.93
CA GLN A 460 4.82 10.01 5.92
C GLN A 460 5.06 9.24 7.24
N ILE A 461 4.38 9.61 8.33
CA ILE A 461 4.27 8.87 9.60
C ILE A 461 4.11 7.35 9.34
N PHE A 462 3.23 6.98 8.41
CA PHE A 462 2.91 5.58 8.11
C PHE A 462 3.91 4.86 7.20
N ARG A 463 4.76 5.60 6.47
CA ARG A 463 5.65 5.06 5.42
C ARG A 463 7.10 4.86 5.86
N SER A 464 7.45 5.24 7.09
CA SER A 464 8.77 4.94 7.65
C SER A 464 8.96 3.43 7.81
N THR A 465 10.12 2.91 7.43
CA THR A 465 10.47 1.47 7.52
C THR A 465 10.82 1.05 8.95
N HIS A 466 10.09 1.55 9.95
CA HIS A 466 10.27 1.27 11.37
C HIS A 466 9.39 0.11 11.85
N ASN A 467 9.33 -0.98 11.07
CA ASN A 467 8.53 -2.17 11.38
C ASN A 467 8.96 -2.89 12.68
N ASP A 468 10.13 -2.57 13.23
CA ASP A 468 10.71 -3.25 14.39
C ASP A 468 10.45 -2.54 15.75
N ASP A 469 9.97 -1.29 15.79
CA ASP A 469 9.67 -0.60 17.05
C ASP A 469 8.17 -0.65 17.41
N SER A 470 7.85 -1.55 18.35
CA SER A 470 6.51 -1.70 18.92
C SER A 470 5.92 -0.42 19.55
N SER A 471 6.75 0.51 20.01
CA SER A 471 6.33 1.74 20.68
C SER A 471 5.74 2.74 19.69
N LEU A 472 6.38 2.88 18.52
CA LEU A 472 5.90 3.73 17.43
C LEU A 472 4.59 3.18 16.85
N GLN A 473 4.48 1.86 16.66
CA GLN A 473 3.24 1.23 16.19
C GLN A 473 2.03 1.52 17.11
N LEU A 474 2.23 1.57 18.42
CA LEU A 474 1.18 1.93 19.39
C LEU A 474 0.79 3.42 19.30
N LEU A 475 1.76 4.33 19.13
CA LEU A 475 1.49 5.76 18.92
C LEU A 475 0.74 6.01 17.61
N ASP A 476 1.17 5.37 16.53
CA ASP A 476 0.55 5.49 15.21
C ASP A 476 -0.88 4.95 15.21
N LYS A 477 -1.14 3.82 15.90
CA LYS A 477 -2.50 3.31 16.10
C LYS A 477 -3.34 4.30 16.90
N GLY A 478 -2.83 4.81 18.03
CA GLY A 478 -3.54 5.79 18.85
C GLY A 478 -3.88 7.08 18.09
N PHE A 479 -2.97 7.55 17.22
CA PHE A 479 -3.20 8.69 16.34
C PHE A 479 -4.31 8.42 15.33
N LEU A 480 -4.29 7.30 14.60
CA LEU A 480 -5.36 6.94 13.66
C LEU A 480 -6.73 6.85 14.34
N GLN A 481 -6.80 6.26 15.54
CA GLN A 481 -8.05 6.16 16.31
C GLN A 481 -8.65 7.54 16.61
N LEU A 482 -7.81 8.54 16.94
CA LEU A 482 -8.26 9.91 17.15
C LEU A 482 -8.75 10.58 15.85
N VAL A 483 -8.06 10.34 14.72
CA VAL A 483 -8.48 10.85 13.40
C VAL A 483 -9.82 10.23 12.97
N PHE A 484 -9.97 8.91 13.12
CA PHE A 484 -11.20 8.19 12.78
C PHE A 484 -12.38 8.68 13.62
N HIS A 485 -12.22 8.80 14.94
CA HIS A 485 -13.26 9.28 15.83
C HIS A 485 -13.71 10.71 15.48
N GLU A 486 -12.78 11.62 15.24
CA GLU A 486 -13.11 13.02 14.92
C GLU A 486 -13.69 13.20 13.51
N PHE A 487 -13.27 12.38 12.55
CA PHE A 487 -13.92 12.31 11.24
C PHE A 487 -15.39 11.90 11.36
N LEU A 488 -15.65 10.74 11.98
CA LEU A 488 -17.00 10.19 12.14
C LEU A 488 -17.93 11.15 12.89
N ARG A 489 -17.43 11.76 13.98
CA ARG A 489 -18.15 12.79 14.75
C ARG A 489 -18.47 14.03 13.92
N THR A 490 -17.58 14.43 13.01
CA THR A 490 -17.79 15.62 12.17
C THR A 490 -18.87 15.39 11.10
N ILE A 491 -19.03 14.16 10.59
CA ILE A 491 -20.00 13.84 9.54
C ILE A 491 -21.32 13.22 10.05
N GLU A 492 -21.47 13.02 11.37
CA GLU A 492 -22.60 12.30 12.00
C GLU A 492 -24.00 12.84 11.63
N THR A 493 -24.10 14.13 11.33
CA THR A 493 -25.36 14.83 11.00
C THR A 493 -25.55 15.05 9.49
N GLU A 494 -24.60 14.70 8.64
CA GLU A 494 -24.66 14.98 7.21
C GLU A 494 -25.58 14.00 6.47
N ALA A 495 -26.30 14.50 5.46
CA ALA A 495 -27.26 13.70 4.69
C ALA A 495 -26.59 12.72 3.72
N ASP A 496 -25.32 12.95 3.37
CA ASP A 496 -24.49 12.14 2.48
C ASP A 496 -23.50 11.23 3.27
N LEU A 497 -23.73 11.04 4.57
CA LEU A 497 -22.90 10.24 5.49
C LEU A 497 -22.44 8.91 4.87
N GLY A 498 -23.38 8.12 4.34
CA GLY A 498 -23.05 6.82 3.75
C GLY A 498 -22.14 6.90 2.52
N ALA A 499 -22.29 7.94 1.69
CA ALA A 499 -21.41 8.17 0.54
C ALA A 499 -20.00 8.62 0.97
N ARG A 500 -19.89 9.46 2.01
CA ARG A 500 -18.59 9.87 2.59
C ARG A 500 -17.84 8.71 3.23
N LEU A 501 -18.55 7.82 3.93
CA LEU A 501 -17.97 6.60 4.50
C LEU A 501 -17.43 5.68 3.40
N LEU A 502 -18.14 5.58 2.28
CA LEU A 502 -17.76 4.80 1.11
C LEU A 502 -16.53 5.40 0.40
N GLU A 503 -16.48 6.73 0.23
CA GLU A 503 -15.33 7.47 -0.32
C GLU A 503 -14.07 7.28 0.56
N VAL A 504 -14.21 7.33 1.87
CA VAL A 504 -13.12 7.08 2.82
C VAL A 504 -12.70 5.60 2.85
N PHE A 505 -13.64 4.66 2.71
CA PHE A 505 -13.31 3.24 2.54
C PHE A 505 -12.44 3.02 1.30
N GLU A 506 -12.85 3.53 0.14
CA GLU A 506 -12.07 3.44 -1.10
C GLU A 506 -10.67 4.02 -0.95
N LEU A 507 -10.56 5.17 -0.27
CA LEU A 507 -9.28 5.80 0.00
C LEU A 507 -8.35 4.94 0.86
N LEU A 508 -8.84 4.40 1.98
CA LEU A 508 -8.05 3.52 2.85
C LEU A 508 -7.61 2.26 2.11
N CYS A 509 -8.40 1.79 1.15
CA CYS A 509 -8.07 0.64 0.30
C CYS A 509 -6.93 0.88 -0.70
N GLU A 510 -6.60 2.12 -1.09
CA GLU A 510 -5.56 2.38 -2.11
C GLU A 510 -4.16 1.87 -1.73
N GLY A 511 -3.89 1.72 -0.42
CA GLY A 511 -2.64 1.14 0.09
C GLY A 511 -2.69 -0.37 0.35
N VAL A 512 -3.87 -1.02 0.25
CA VAL A 512 -4.05 -2.40 0.71
C VAL A 512 -3.76 -3.39 -0.44
N ASN A 513 -2.65 -4.12 -0.34
CA ASN A 513 -2.34 -5.19 -1.28
C ASN A 513 -3.09 -6.49 -0.94
N LEU A 514 -4.38 -6.57 -1.33
CA LEU A 514 -5.21 -7.77 -1.17
C LEU A 514 -4.72 -8.99 -1.96
N GLN A 515 -3.85 -8.82 -2.97
CA GLN A 515 -3.32 -9.96 -3.73
C GLN A 515 -2.14 -10.65 -3.01
N SER A 516 -1.59 -10.05 -1.95
CA SER A 516 -0.53 -10.66 -1.14
C SER A 516 -1.04 -11.87 -0.34
N ALA A 517 -0.26 -12.95 -0.30
CA ALA A 517 -0.58 -14.13 0.52
C ALA A 517 -0.74 -13.83 2.04
N ASN A 518 -0.10 -12.75 2.53
CA ASN A 518 -0.16 -12.30 3.92
C ASN A 518 -0.92 -10.95 4.06
N PHE A 519 -1.88 -10.64 3.17
CA PHE A 519 -2.60 -9.35 3.14
C PHE A 519 -3.14 -8.89 4.52
N SER A 520 -3.64 -9.82 5.33
CA SER A 520 -4.23 -9.54 6.66
C SER A 520 -3.23 -9.11 7.73
N GLU A 521 -1.93 -9.36 7.50
CA GLU A 521 -0.85 -8.94 8.39
C GLU A 521 -0.38 -7.50 8.10
N THR A 522 -0.75 -6.94 6.94
CA THR A 522 -0.32 -5.59 6.52
C THR A 522 -0.88 -4.50 7.42
N ARG A 523 -0.12 -3.42 7.56
CA ARG A 523 -0.47 -2.26 8.40
C ARG A 523 -1.71 -1.55 7.85
N GLU A 524 -1.80 -1.47 6.54
CA GLU A 524 -2.86 -0.84 5.76
C GLU A 524 -4.17 -1.60 5.95
N TYR A 525 -4.16 -2.93 5.81
CA TYR A 525 -5.32 -3.78 6.09
C TYR A 525 -5.80 -3.64 7.53
N ARG A 526 -4.88 -3.69 8.51
CA ARG A 526 -5.22 -3.50 9.93
C ARG A 526 -5.86 -2.14 10.19
N SER A 527 -5.33 -1.08 9.59
CA SER A 527 -5.85 0.29 9.70
C SER A 527 -7.26 0.43 9.11
N LEU A 528 -7.50 -0.22 7.96
CA LEU A 528 -8.83 -0.33 7.34
C LEU A 528 -9.82 -1.09 8.24
N THR A 529 -9.42 -2.24 8.81
CA THR A 529 -10.27 -3.00 9.72
C THR A 529 -10.53 -2.28 11.04
N ASP A 530 -9.56 -1.53 11.57
CA ASP A 530 -9.75 -0.67 12.73
C ASP A 530 -10.80 0.41 12.41
N PHE A 531 -10.69 1.13 11.28
CA PHE A 531 -11.68 2.14 10.86
C PHE A 531 -13.10 1.56 10.76
N LEU A 532 -13.26 0.42 10.08
CA LEU A 532 -14.54 -0.28 9.98
C LEU A 532 -15.08 -0.68 11.37
N GLY A 533 -14.20 -1.10 12.27
CA GLY A 533 -14.54 -1.43 13.66
C GLY A 533 -14.97 -0.23 14.53
N TYR A 534 -14.74 1.01 14.10
CA TYR A 534 -15.23 2.22 14.78
C TYR A 534 -16.64 2.64 14.36
N LEU A 535 -17.21 2.05 13.31
CA LEU A 535 -18.53 2.44 12.81
C LEU A 535 -19.64 2.00 13.76
N ASP A 536 -20.51 2.95 14.13
CA ASP A 536 -21.71 2.64 14.90
C ASP A 536 -22.81 1.99 14.04
N GLN A 537 -23.88 1.51 14.70
CA GLN A 537 -24.99 0.82 14.02
C GLN A 537 -25.67 1.68 12.94
N ARG A 538 -25.82 3.00 13.15
CA ARG A 538 -26.43 3.93 12.18
C ARG A 538 -25.49 4.16 11.00
N GLN A 539 -24.20 4.30 11.26
CA GLN A 539 -23.16 4.47 10.24
C GLN A 539 -23.05 3.21 9.35
N VAL A 540 -23.11 2.01 9.95
CA VAL A 540 -23.16 0.73 9.20
C VAL A 540 -24.39 0.65 8.29
N VAL A 541 -25.58 1.05 8.76
CA VAL A 541 -26.80 1.11 7.92
C VAL A 541 -26.60 2.04 6.73
N GLN A 542 -26.13 3.28 6.97
CA GLN A 542 -25.94 4.27 5.91
C GLN A 542 -24.89 3.84 4.87
N LEU A 543 -23.81 3.18 5.33
CA LEU A 543 -22.81 2.59 4.45
C LEU A 543 -23.37 1.42 3.64
N ALA A 544 -24.19 0.54 4.24
CA ALA A 544 -24.86 -0.56 3.56
C ALA A 544 -25.88 -0.10 2.50
N GLU A 545 -26.65 0.94 2.79
CA GLU A 545 -27.57 1.58 1.82
C GLU A 545 -26.79 2.16 0.64
N SER A 546 -25.71 2.89 0.91
CA SER A 546 -24.86 3.51 -0.12
C SER A 546 -24.12 2.48 -0.98
N PHE A 547 -23.64 1.40 -0.37
CA PHE A 547 -23.07 0.24 -1.07
C PHE A 547 -24.11 -0.41 -1.98
N SER A 548 -25.34 -0.63 -1.49
CA SER A 548 -26.39 -1.35 -2.23
C SER A 548 -26.84 -0.62 -3.49
N VAL A 549 -26.83 0.72 -3.50
CA VAL A 549 -27.24 1.58 -4.63
C VAL A 549 -26.10 1.79 -5.63
N ARG A 550 -24.84 1.53 -5.27
CA ARG A 550 -23.70 1.77 -6.16
C ARG A 550 -23.65 0.75 -7.30
N HIS A 551 -23.92 1.21 -8.51
CA HIS A 551 -23.80 0.40 -9.73
C HIS A 551 -22.34 0.06 -10.03
N PHE A 552 -22.09 -1.20 -10.37
CA PHE A 552 -20.82 -1.65 -10.93
C PHE A 552 -20.79 -1.35 -12.44
N ASP A 553 -19.78 -0.61 -12.90
CA ASP A 553 -19.54 -0.28 -14.31
C ASP A 553 -18.23 -0.94 -14.80
N PRO A 554 -18.30 -2.12 -15.45
CA PRO A 554 -17.12 -2.84 -15.95
C PRO A 554 -16.41 -2.12 -17.12
N SER A 555 -16.97 -1.05 -17.69
CA SER A 555 -16.26 -0.28 -18.72
C SER A 555 -15.14 0.58 -18.12
N ARG A 556 -15.31 1.05 -16.87
CA ARG A 556 -14.41 1.99 -16.19
C ARG A 556 -13.19 1.36 -15.52
N THR A 557 -13.10 0.03 -15.45
CA THR A 557 -12.02 -0.66 -14.71
C THR A 557 -10.67 -0.69 -15.44
N HIS A 558 -10.54 -0.08 -16.62
CA HIS A 558 -9.34 -0.18 -17.46
C HIS A 558 -8.18 0.76 -17.07
N SER A 559 -8.41 1.78 -16.24
CA SER A 559 -7.33 2.57 -15.61
C SER A 559 -7.83 3.33 -14.37
N TYR A 560 -7.00 3.40 -13.33
CA TYR A 560 -7.17 4.21 -12.10
C TYR A 560 -8.36 3.90 -11.15
N SER A 561 -9.10 2.80 -11.32
CA SER A 561 -10.03 2.33 -10.27
C SER A 561 -9.30 1.59 -9.15
N PRO A 562 -9.73 1.69 -7.87
CA PRO A 562 -9.37 0.71 -6.84
C PRO A 562 -9.64 -0.72 -7.33
N SER A 563 -8.80 -1.68 -6.93
CA SER A 563 -8.98 -3.09 -7.30
C SER A 563 -10.38 -3.58 -6.87
N ALA A 564 -11.05 -4.32 -7.77
CA ALA A 564 -12.39 -4.86 -7.57
C ALA A 564 -12.52 -5.65 -6.25
N SER A 565 -11.45 -6.32 -5.82
CA SER A 565 -11.33 -7.10 -4.57
C SER A 565 -11.83 -6.35 -3.33
N HIS A 566 -11.62 -5.03 -3.24
CA HIS A 566 -12.03 -4.24 -2.07
C HIS A 566 -13.56 -4.19 -1.87
N TRP A 567 -14.33 -4.26 -2.95
CA TRP A 567 -15.79 -4.28 -2.87
C TRP A 567 -16.32 -5.59 -2.28
N TYR A 568 -15.63 -6.71 -2.51
CA TYR A 568 -15.93 -7.97 -1.86
C TYR A 568 -15.58 -7.91 -0.37
N LEU A 569 -14.45 -7.31 0.02
CA LEU A 569 -14.10 -7.09 1.43
C LEU A 569 -15.19 -6.31 2.16
N LEU A 570 -15.64 -5.18 1.61
CA LEU A 570 -16.72 -4.38 2.21
C LEU A 570 -18.04 -5.13 2.22
N GLY A 571 -18.43 -5.77 1.12
CA GLY A 571 -19.70 -6.48 1.00
C GLY A 571 -19.84 -7.62 2.00
N PHE A 572 -18.80 -8.47 2.14
CA PHE A 572 -18.80 -9.53 3.16
C PHE A 572 -18.74 -8.98 4.59
N TRP A 573 -17.96 -7.93 4.85
CA TRP A 573 -17.93 -7.29 6.16
C TRP A 573 -19.30 -6.70 6.56
N LEU A 574 -20.02 -6.08 5.62
CA LEU A 574 -21.38 -5.57 5.84
C LEU A 574 -22.38 -6.69 6.13
N ILE A 575 -22.32 -7.81 5.39
CA ILE A 575 -23.16 -8.99 5.66
C ILE A 575 -22.92 -9.48 7.10
N ASP A 576 -21.66 -9.72 7.47
CA ASP A 576 -21.29 -10.20 8.80
C ASP A 576 -21.74 -9.24 9.92
N ARG A 577 -21.58 -7.92 9.72
CA ARG A 577 -21.98 -6.90 10.70
C ARG A 577 -23.50 -6.78 10.85
N LEU A 578 -24.26 -6.84 9.76
CA LEU A 578 -25.72 -6.79 9.80
C LEU A 578 -26.31 -8.04 10.47
N ASP A 579 -25.71 -9.22 10.22
CA ASP A 579 -26.06 -10.49 10.87
C ASP A 579 -25.74 -10.45 12.39
N GLU A 580 -24.51 -10.05 12.77
CA GLU A 580 -24.06 -10.00 14.18
C GLU A 580 -24.92 -9.05 15.05
N THR A 581 -25.37 -7.93 14.48
CA THR A 581 -26.04 -6.86 15.23
C THR A 581 -27.56 -6.97 15.22
N GLY A 582 -28.14 -7.85 14.40
CA GLY A 582 -29.60 -7.99 14.25
C GLY A 582 -30.29 -6.75 13.66
N ILE A 583 -29.53 -5.85 13.02
CA ILE A 583 -30.02 -4.58 12.47
C ILE A 583 -31.06 -4.78 11.36
N GLY A 584 -31.03 -5.93 10.66
CA GLY A 584 -32.04 -6.34 9.69
C GLY A 584 -33.09 -7.29 10.28
N TYR A 585 -33.85 -6.87 11.30
CA TYR A 585 -34.95 -7.69 11.87
C TYR A 585 -36.08 -7.98 10.85
N ASP A 586 -36.10 -7.26 9.73
CA ASP A 586 -36.95 -7.43 8.54
C ASP A 586 -36.22 -8.07 7.34
N GLY A 587 -34.92 -8.37 7.46
CA GLY A 587 -34.07 -8.98 6.43
C GLY A 587 -33.75 -8.11 5.20
N GLY A 588 -34.49 -7.02 4.97
CA GLY A 588 -34.53 -6.31 3.70
C GLY A 588 -33.20 -5.66 3.28
N LEU A 589 -32.46 -5.06 4.23
CA LEU A 589 -31.17 -4.42 3.92
C LEU A 589 -30.05 -5.44 3.68
N GLY A 590 -29.98 -6.51 4.49
CA GLY A 590 -29.01 -7.59 4.29
C GLY A 590 -29.20 -8.29 2.94
N HIS A 591 -30.45 -8.55 2.57
CA HIS A 591 -30.79 -9.11 1.25
C HIS A 591 -30.44 -8.15 0.09
N LYS A 592 -30.58 -6.82 0.25
CA LYS A 592 -30.09 -5.85 -0.75
C LYS A 592 -28.57 -5.92 -0.92
N VAL A 593 -27.81 -5.91 0.18
CA VAL A 593 -26.33 -6.01 0.15
C VAL A 593 -25.89 -7.31 -0.52
N LYS A 594 -26.48 -8.46 -0.15
CA LYS A 594 -26.25 -9.76 -0.80
C LYS A 594 -26.53 -9.68 -2.30
N ASN A 595 -27.70 -9.21 -2.70
CA ASN A 595 -28.08 -9.14 -4.12
C ASN A 595 -27.16 -8.23 -4.94
N SER A 596 -26.76 -7.06 -4.40
CA SER A 596 -25.82 -6.17 -5.08
C SER A 596 -24.44 -6.83 -5.24
N LEU A 597 -23.99 -7.64 -4.27
CA LEU A 597 -22.72 -8.38 -4.37
C LEU A 597 -22.80 -9.59 -5.32
N VAL A 598 -23.93 -10.32 -5.36
CA VAL A 598 -24.18 -11.38 -6.35
C VAL A 598 -24.22 -10.81 -7.77
N ALA A 599 -25.01 -9.75 -7.99
CA ALA A 599 -25.13 -9.11 -9.30
C ALA A 599 -23.79 -8.53 -9.78
N ARG A 600 -22.97 -8.01 -8.86
CA ARG A 600 -21.59 -7.60 -9.14
C ARG A 600 -20.73 -8.78 -9.60
N TYR A 601 -20.75 -9.90 -8.88
CA TYR A 601 -19.97 -11.09 -9.20
C TYR A 601 -20.36 -11.70 -10.55
N GLU A 602 -21.66 -11.86 -10.81
CA GLU A 602 -22.19 -12.30 -12.11
C GLU A 602 -21.75 -11.35 -13.23
N GLY A 603 -21.84 -10.03 -12.99
CA GLY A 603 -21.37 -8.99 -13.90
C GLY A 603 -19.89 -9.12 -14.22
N GLU A 604 -19.02 -9.13 -13.21
CA GLU A 604 -17.57 -9.28 -13.37
C GLU A 604 -17.22 -10.57 -14.12
N LEU A 605 -17.73 -11.73 -13.69
CA LEU A 605 -17.42 -13.00 -14.35
C LEU A 605 -17.88 -13.00 -15.82
N THR A 606 -19.08 -12.50 -16.11
CA THR A 606 -19.60 -12.40 -17.48
C THR A 606 -18.72 -11.52 -18.37
N HIS A 607 -18.19 -10.41 -17.87
CA HIS A 607 -17.33 -9.51 -18.65
C HIS A 607 -15.90 -10.07 -18.83
N ASN A 608 -15.33 -10.74 -17.81
CA ASN A 608 -14.06 -11.44 -17.95
C ASN A 608 -14.16 -12.57 -18.99
N LEU A 609 -15.20 -13.41 -18.92
CA LEU A 609 -15.45 -14.49 -19.92
C LEU A 609 -15.67 -13.95 -21.34
N LYS A 610 -16.19 -12.72 -21.49
CA LYS A 610 -16.34 -12.02 -22.79
C LYS A 610 -15.07 -11.28 -23.25
N ARG A 611 -13.95 -11.36 -22.52
CA ARG A 611 -12.71 -10.60 -22.79
C ARG A 611 -12.92 -9.06 -22.76
N GLN A 612 -13.80 -8.59 -21.89
CA GLN A 612 -14.18 -7.18 -21.75
C GLN A 612 -13.57 -6.49 -20.51
N CYS A 613 -13.00 -7.25 -19.58
CA CYS A 613 -12.24 -6.75 -18.43
C CYS A 613 -11.31 -7.85 -17.88
N GLU A 614 -10.40 -7.48 -16.98
CA GLU A 614 -9.43 -8.38 -16.33
C GLU A 614 -9.47 -8.12 -14.80
N THR A 615 -10.53 -8.57 -14.13
CA THR A 615 -10.81 -8.23 -12.71
C THR A 615 -10.84 -9.43 -11.76
N LEU A 616 -10.93 -10.65 -12.29
CA LEU A 616 -11.06 -11.86 -11.48
C LEU A 616 -9.86 -12.79 -11.69
N GLU A 617 -9.10 -12.98 -10.62
CA GLU A 617 -8.03 -13.97 -10.52
C GLU A 617 -8.09 -14.66 -9.14
N PRO A 618 -7.57 -15.89 -9.00
CA PRO A 618 -7.63 -16.62 -7.74
C PRO A 618 -6.54 -16.17 -6.76
N THR A 619 -6.91 -15.78 -5.55
CA THR A 619 -5.95 -15.28 -4.53
C THR A 619 -6.26 -15.76 -3.12
N ALA A 620 -5.27 -15.65 -2.22
CA ALA A 620 -5.43 -15.98 -0.81
C ALA A 620 -6.54 -15.17 -0.12
N PHE A 621 -6.72 -13.90 -0.52
CA PHE A 621 -7.82 -13.05 -0.08
C PHE A 621 -9.18 -13.64 -0.45
N PHE A 622 -9.41 -13.96 -1.72
CA PHE A 622 -10.69 -14.56 -2.14
C PHE A 622 -10.95 -15.93 -1.51
N SER A 623 -9.89 -16.68 -1.16
CA SER A 623 -9.99 -17.94 -0.43
C SER A 623 -10.49 -17.77 1.01
N ALA A 624 -10.26 -16.60 1.62
CA ALA A 624 -10.60 -16.31 3.01
C ALA A 624 -12.02 -15.73 3.20
N LEU A 625 -12.71 -15.35 2.11
CA LEU A 625 -14.05 -14.77 2.17
C LEU A 625 -15.14 -15.84 2.40
N PRO A 626 -16.18 -15.55 3.20
CA PRO A 626 -17.22 -16.52 3.54
C PRO A 626 -18.28 -16.65 2.43
N TRP A 627 -17.88 -17.09 1.23
CA TRP A 627 -18.73 -17.21 0.03
C TRP A 627 -20.04 -18.00 0.26
N HIS A 628 -20.05 -18.96 1.18
CA HIS A 628 -21.23 -19.72 1.59
C HIS A 628 -22.34 -18.87 2.25
N LYS A 629 -22.05 -17.65 2.73
CA LYS A 629 -23.04 -16.69 3.22
C LYS A 629 -23.70 -15.88 2.10
N LEU A 630 -23.02 -15.74 0.96
CA LEU A 630 -23.53 -15.05 -0.22
C LEU A 630 -24.34 -16.01 -1.10
N PHE A 631 -23.77 -17.19 -1.38
CA PHE A 631 -24.42 -18.27 -2.10
C PHE A 631 -24.99 -19.29 -1.11
N ASP A 632 -26.04 -18.87 -0.42
CA ASP A 632 -26.95 -19.74 0.31
C ASP A 632 -27.94 -20.46 -0.65
N SER A 633 -28.86 -21.25 -0.10
CA SER A 633 -29.80 -22.08 -0.89
C SER A 633 -30.72 -21.28 -1.83
N GLU A 634 -30.87 -19.97 -1.63
CA GLU A 634 -31.65 -19.12 -2.53
C GLU A 634 -30.83 -18.68 -3.75
N ASN A 635 -29.51 -18.50 -3.57
CA ASN A 635 -28.61 -17.92 -4.58
C ASN A 635 -27.69 -18.94 -5.28
N VAL A 636 -27.49 -20.16 -4.75
CA VAL A 636 -26.73 -21.23 -5.43
C VAL A 636 -27.21 -21.52 -6.86
N PRO A 637 -28.52 -21.54 -7.18
CA PRO A 637 -28.98 -21.73 -8.57
C PRO A 637 -28.48 -20.65 -9.55
N GLN A 638 -28.24 -19.43 -9.07
CA GLN A 638 -27.65 -18.34 -9.86
C GLN A 638 -26.17 -18.58 -10.10
N LEU A 639 -25.40 -18.93 -9.06
CA LEU A 639 -23.98 -19.30 -9.18
C LEU A 639 -23.78 -20.41 -10.22
N LEU A 640 -24.55 -21.50 -10.12
CA LEU A 640 -24.49 -22.61 -11.06
C LEU A 640 -24.83 -22.19 -12.50
N ALA A 641 -25.76 -21.24 -12.69
CA ALA A 641 -26.17 -20.76 -14.01
C ALA A 641 -25.02 -20.13 -14.81
N LEU A 642 -24.06 -19.47 -14.13
CA LEU A 642 -22.89 -18.83 -14.75
C LEU A 642 -22.00 -19.80 -15.54
N SER A 643 -22.12 -21.10 -15.28
CA SER A 643 -21.28 -22.16 -15.87
C SER A 643 -22.03 -23.14 -16.78
N ARG A 644 -23.30 -22.89 -17.12
CA ARG A 644 -24.10 -23.80 -17.98
C ARG A 644 -23.41 -24.12 -19.31
N ASP A 645 -22.74 -23.13 -19.90
CA ASP A 645 -22.01 -23.23 -21.17
C ASP A 645 -20.48 -23.38 -20.97
N ASN A 646 -20.02 -24.02 -19.89
CA ASN A 646 -18.58 -24.21 -19.58
C ASN A 646 -17.76 -24.87 -20.71
N HIS A 647 -18.41 -25.68 -21.56
CA HIS A 647 -17.83 -26.28 -22.77
C HIS A 647 -17.45 -25.26 -23.86
N ARG A 648 -17.85 -23.98 -23.71
CA ARG A 648 -17.54 -22.87 -24.63
C ARG A 648 -16.43 -21.94 -24.12
N TRP A 649 -15.82 -22.24 -22.99
CA TRP A 649 -14.73 -21.43 -22.43
C TRP A 649 -13.45 -21.63 -23.25
N ASP A 650 -13.13 -20.64 -24.08
CA ASP A 650 -11.91 -20.60 -24.89
C ASP A 650 -10.69 -20.20 -24.03
N LEU A 651 -10.04 -21.22 -23.43
CA LEU A 651 -8.84 -21.09 -22.60
C LEU A 651 -7.53 -21.06 -23.41
N SER A 652 -7.56 -20.62 -24.68
CA SER A 652 -6.36 -20.47 -25.49
C SER A 652 -5.33 -19.51 -24.87
N VAL A 653 -4.03 -19.85 -24.98
CA VAL A 653 -2.91 -19.08 -24.41
C VAL A 653 -2.91 -17.63 -24.89
N HIS A 654 -3.16 -17.45 -26.19
CA HIS A 654 -3.25 -16.15 -26.85
C HIS A 654 -4.68 -15.91 -27.33
N ASN A 655 -5.24 -14.74 -27.02
CA ASN A 655 -6.47 -14.30 -27.66
C ASN A 655 -6.25 -13.96 -29.15
N THR A 656 -7.32 -13.61 -29.86
CA THR A 656 -7.29 -13.24 -31.29
C THR A 656 -6.43 -12.01 -31.63
N LYS A 657 -5.87 -11.31 -30.64
CA LYS A 657 -4.95 -10.17 -30.77
C LYS A 657 -3.51 -10.49 -30.30
N GLY A 658 -3.22 -11.73 -29.90
CA GLY A 658 -1.91 -12.17 -29.46
C GLY A 658 -1.57 -11.91 -27.99
N THR A 659 -2.46 -11.29 -27.20
CA THR A 659 -2.23 -11.07 -25.76
C THR A 659 -2.67 -12.29 -24.94
N VAL A 660 -2.16 -12.44 -23.72
CA VAL A 660 -2.54 -13.52 -22.80
C VAL A 660 -4.04 -13.49 -22.53
N SER A 661 -4.68 -14.65 -22.41
CA SER A 661 -6.13 -14.76 -22.19
C SER A 661 -6.54 -14.52 -20.73
N CYS A 662 -7.42 -13.54 -20.51
CA CYS A 662 -8.03 -13.25 -19.21
C CYS A 662 -9.18 -14.20 -18.81
N ILE A 663 -9.60 -15.10 -19.71
CA ILE A 663 -10.68 -16.08 -19.43
C ILE A 663 -10.23 -17.10 -18.38
N ALA A 664 -9.00 -17.61 -18.49
CA ALA A 664 -8.50 -18.66 -17.62
C ALA A 664 -8.35 -18.25 -16.14
N PRO A 665 -7.81 -17.05 -15.79
CA PRO A 665 -7.85 -16.54 -14.41
C PRO A 665 -9.26 -16.44 -13.84
N ALA A 666 -10.23 -16.01 -14.64
CA ALA A 666 -11.62 -15.87 -14.20
C ALA A 666 -12.32 -17.23 -13.99
N VAL A 667 -12.05 -18.23 -14.85
CA VAL A 667 -12.52 -19.61 -14.65
C VAL A 667 -11.86 -20.24 -13.42
N ALA A 668 -10.57 -20.00 -13.20
CA ALA A 668 -9.84 -20.44 -12.02
C ALA A 668 -10.45 -19.82 -10.74
N HIS A 669 -10.72 -18.51 -10.76
CA HIS A 669 -11.41 -17.81 -9.67
C HIS A 669 -12.83 -18.36 -9.43
N TYR A 670 -13.60 -18.66 -10.47
CA TYR A 670 -14.93 -19.27 -10.31
C TYR A 670 -14.85 -20.67 -9.69
N LEU A 671 -13.85 -21.49 -10.04
CA LEU A 671 -13.58 -22.76 -9.37
C LEU A 671 -13.23 -22.57 -7.89
N GLN A 672 -12.45 -21.54 -7.55
CA GLN A 672 -12.15 -21.18 -6.15
C GLN A 672 -13.44 -20.88 -5.36
N VAL A 673 -14.35 -20.06 -5.91
CA VAL A 673 -15.64 -19.73 -5.27
C VAL A 673 -16.51 -20.98 -5.09
N LEU A 674 -16.61 -21.86 -6.11
CA LEU A 674 -17.33 -23.12 -5.99
C LEU A 674 -16.78 -24.01 -4.86
N MET A 675 -15.45 -24.15 -4.75
CA MET A 675 -14.83 -24.90 -3.66
C MET A 675 -15.10 -24.26 -2.29
N SER A 676 -15.10 -22.93 -2.19
CA SER A 676 -15.41 -22.21 -0.94
C SER A 676 -16.86 -22.38 -0.49
N VAL A 677 -17.82 -22.44 -1.42
CA VAL A 677 -19.24 -22.72 -1.13
C VAL A 677 -19.44 -24.20 -0.79
N GLY A 678 -18.86 -25.09 -1.61
CA GLY A 678 -18.91 -26.54 -1.42
C GLY A 678 -18.17 -27.02 -0.15
N GLY A 679 -17.20 -26.28 0.36
CA GLY A 679 -16.44 -26.66 1.55
C GLY A 679 -17.18 -26.47 2.87
N PHE A 680 -18.23 -25.64 2.90
CA PHE A 680 -18.95 -25.28 4.14
C PHE A 680 -20.18 -26.15 4.41
N ARG A 681 -20.78 -26.73 3.37
CA ARG A 681 -21.85 -27.72 3.48
C ARG A 681 -21.27 -29.11 3.17
N THR A 682 -21.87 -30.17 3.69
CA THR A 682 -21.43 -31.56 3.43
C THR A 682 -22.61 -32.50 3.13
N THR A 683 -23.83 -31.96 3.08
CA THR A 683 -25.07 -32.70 2.84
C THR A 683 -26.10 -31.79 2.14
N GLY A 684 -26.94 -32.38 1.28
CA GLY A 684 -28.06 -31.72 0.60
C GLY A 684 -27.87 -31.53 -0.91
N GLU A 685 -28.97 -31.52 -1.66
CA GLU A 685 -29.00 -31.50 -3.13
C GLU A 685 -28.21 -30.32 -3.74
N GLU A 686 -28.41 -29.10 -3.24
CA GLU A 686 -27.67 -27.92 -3.74
C GLU A 686 -26.15 -28.02 -3.50
N TRP A 687 -25.72 -28.71 -2.43
CA TRP A 687 -24.30 -28.97 -2.19
C TRP A 687 -23.74 -30.00 -3.18
N GLU A 688 -24.48 -31.08 -3.44
CA GLU A 688 -24.09 -32.10 -4.43
C GLU A 688 -23.93 -31.46 -5.82
N ARG A 689 -24.83 -30.53 -6.19
CA ARG A 689 -24.77 -29.79 -7.46
C ARG A 689 -23.57 -28.85 -7.57
N VAL A 690 -23.23 -28.11 -6.51
CA VAL A 690 -22.00 -27.28 -6.46
C VAL A 690 -20.75 -28.14 -6.53
N THR A 691 -20.72 -29.24 -5.78
CA THR A 691 -19.59 -30.16 -5.73
C THR A 691 -19.36 -30.85 -7.07
N LEU A 692 -20.43 -31.36 -7.70
CA LEU A 692 -20.39 -31.90 -9.05
C LEU A 692 -19.85 -30.86 -10.05
N ARG A 693 -20.33 -29.61 -9.99
CA ARG A 693 -19.88 -28.55 -10.91
C ARG A 693 -18.39 -28.19 -10.72
N ALA A 694 -17.88 -28.16 -9.49
CA ALA A 694 -16.46 -27.97 -9.23
C ALA A 694 -15.62 -29.11 -9.83
N VAL A 695 -16.07 -30.36 -9.66
CA VAL A 695 -15.40 -31.56 -10.22
C VAL A 695 -15.49 -31.58 -11.75
N GLU A 696 -16.62 -31.21 -12.35
CA GLU A 696 -16.76 -31.11 -13.82
C GLU A 696 -15.74 -30.11 -14.42
N ILE A 697 -15.57 -28.94 -13.80
CA ILE A 697 -14.60 -27.94 -14.26
C ILE A 697 -13.16 -28.43 -14.08
N ALA A 698 -12.85 -29.07 -12.96
CA ALA A 698 -11.56 -29.69 -12.72
C ALA A 698 -11.26 -30.84 -13.71
N ARG A 699 -12.28 -31.60 -14.14
CA ARG A 699 -12.13 -32.67 -15.15
C ARG A 699 -11.87 -32.14 -16.56
N VAL A 700 -12.59 -31.09 -16.97
CA VAL A 700 -12.49 -30.55 -18.34
C VAL A 700 -11.28 -29.61 -18.50
N TRP A 701 -10.99 -28.76 -17.51
CA TRP A 701 -10.02 -27.68 -17.63
C TRP A 701 -8.82 -27.80 -16.68
N GLY A 702 -8.79 -28.79 -15.78
CA GLY A 702 -7.71 -28.95 -14.80
C GLY A 702 -6.37 -29.39 -15.40
N PHE A 703 -6.40 -30.34 -16.35
CA PHE A 703 -5.23 -30.91 -17.03
C PHE A 703 -5.56 -31.35 -18.46
N GLY A 704 -4.55 -31.45 -19.33
CA GLY A 704 -4.67 -31.95 -20.70
C GLY A 704 -3.36 -31.83 -21.50
N ASP A 705 -3.41 -32.07 -22.80
CA ASP A 705 -2.24 -32.11 -23.68
C ASP A 705 -1.71 -30.71 -24.06
N ARG A 706 -0.45 -30.65 -24.51
CA ARG A 706 0.41 -29.44 -24.50
C ARG A 706 0.17 -28.40 -25.60
N ASP A 707 -0.91 -28.50 -26.36
CA ASP A 707 -1.16 -27.61 -27.50
C ASP A 707 -2.17 -26.51 -27.15
N ASP A 708 -1.73 -25.25 -27.36
CA ASP A 708 -2.46 -23.97 -27.37
C ASP A 708 -3.38 -23.56 -26.19
N ASN A 709 -3.69 -24.43 -25.23
CA ASN A 709 -4.60 -24.15 -24.10
C ASN A 709 -3.90 -23.97 -22.74
N ILE A 710 -4.52 -23.18 -21.86
CA ILE A 710 -4.14 -23.07 -20.44
C ILE A 710 -5.02 -23.98 -19.60
N TYR A 711 -4.39 -24.79 -18.74
CA TYR A 711 -5.06 -25.65 -17.77
C TYR A 711 -4.93 -25.10 -16.35
N LEU A 712 -6.01 -25.17 -15.56
CA LEU A 712 -6.15 -24.47 -14.28
C LEU A 712 -5.12 -24.90 -13.22
N PHE A 713 -4.63 -26.15 -13.27
CA PHE A 713 -3.69 -26.70 -12.28
C PHE A 713 -2.27 -26.91 -12.83
N ARG A 714 -2.01 -26.57 -14.09
CA ARG A 714 -0.70 -26.76 -14.74
C ARG A 714 0.04 -25.42 -14.74
N GLY A 715 1.02 -25.29 -13.85
CA GLY A 715 1.75 -24.04 -13.57
C GLY A 715 2.15 -23.26 -14.83
N GLY A 716 1.50 -22.12 -15.01
CA GLY A 716 1.65 -21.20 -16.14
C GLY A 716 1.32 -19.77 -15.72
N PRO A 717 1.34 -18.77 -16.63
CA PRO A 717 1.32 -17.33 -16.30
C PRO A 717 -0.02 -16.79 -15.77
N ILE A 718 -0.93 -17.65 -15.33
CA ILE A 718 -2.35 -17.36 -15.04
C ILE A 718 -2.72 -17.56 -13.57
N VAL A 719 -1.80 -18.10 -12.81
CA VAL A 719 -1.89 -18.19 -11.36
C VAL A 719 -0.70 -17.42 -10.81
N GLY A 720 -0.99 -16.40 -10.00
CA GLY A 720 0.04 -15.73 -9.19
C GLY A 720 0.55 -16.67 -8.09
N GLU A 721 0.90 -16.14 -6.92
CA GLU A 721 1.44 -16.94 -5.81
C GLU A 721 0.42 -17.92 -5.16
N TYR A 722 -0.81 -18.03 -5.68
CA TYR A 722 -1.88 -18.82 -5.07
C TYR A 722 -1.90 -20.28 -5.55
N ASP A 723 -1.56 -21.24 -4.68
CA ASP A 723 -1.60 -22.66 -5.04
C ASP A 723 -3.04 -23.23 -5.08
N MET A 724 -3.66 -23.09 -6.25
CA MET A 724 -4.98 -23.64 -6.54
C MET A 724 -5.01 -25.17 -6.50
N TRP A 725 -3.94 -25.86 -6.92
CA TRP A 725 -3.92 -27.32 -6.95
C TRP A 725 -3.87 -27.90 -5.53
N SER A 726 -3.05 -27.39 -4.62
CA SER A 726 -3.10 -27.78 -3.20
C SER A 726 -4.48 -27.54 -2.59
N THR A 727 -5.13 -26.43 -2.95
CA THR A 727 -6.48 -26.11 -2.47
C THR A 727 -7.50 -27.14 -2.97
N PHE A 728 -7.48 -27.47 -4.26
CA PHE A 728 -8.34 -28.50 -4.83
C PHE A 728 -8.05 -29.88 -4.23
N CYS A 729 -6.78 -30.26 -4.05
CA CYS A 729 -6.41 -31.52 -3.40
C CYS A 729 -7.02 -31.64 -2.00
N SER A 730 -6.97 -30.57 -1.20
CA SER A 730 -7.58 -30.55 0.13
C SER A 730 -9.12 -30.68 0.06
N TYR A 731 -9.73 -29.98 -0.90
CA TYR A 731 -11.16 -30.08 -1.23
C TYR A 731 -11.58 -31.50 -1.66
N THR A 732 -10.71 -32.28 -2.31
CA THR A 732 -11.06 -33.66 -2.73
C THR A 732 -11.44 -34.57 -1.56
N ASN A 733 -10.96 -34.31 -0.34
CA ASN A 733 -11.32 -35.07 0.85
C ASN A 733 -12.82 -34.95 1.20
N LEU A 734 -13.49 -33.85 0.81
CA LEU A 734 -14.90 -33.60 1.06
C LEU A 734 -15.83 -34.24 0.02
N LEU A 735 -15.28 -34.73 -1.11
CA LEU A 735 -16.08 -35.33 -2.18
C LEU A 735 -16.72 -36.65 -1.74
N PRO A 736 -17.96 -36.95 -2.18
CA PRO A 736 -18.52 -38.30 -2.15
C PRO A 736 -17.61 -39.32 -2.86
N ASP A 737 -17.54 -40.56 -2.38
CA ASP A 737 -16.61 -41.58 -2.92
C ASP A 737 -16.84 -41.87 -4.41
N ASN A 738 -18.08 -41.80 -4.91
CA ASN A 738 -18.38 -41.94 -6.34
C ASN A 738 -17.80 -40.77 -7.15
N LEU A 739 -18.04 -39.51 -6.74
CA LEU A 739 -17.49 -38.34 -7.45
C LEU A 739 -15.96 -38.28 -7.38
N TYR A 740 -15.36 -38.76 -6.29
CA TYR A 740 -13.92 -38.91 -6.17
C TYR A 740 -13.39 -39.99 -7.14
N ALA A 741 -14.05 -41.15 -7.21
CA ALA A 741 -13.69 -42.22 -8.13
C ALA A 741 -13.80 -41.76 -9.60
N ASP A 742 -14.92 -41.12 -9.97
CA ASP A 742 -15.15 -40.58 -11.32
C ASP A 742 -14.09 -39.54 -11.72
N PHE A 743 -13.68 -38.67 -10.78
CA PHE A 743 -12.59 -37.70 -10.99
C PHE A 743 -11.26 -38.41 -11.21
N VAL A 744 -10.91 -39.36 -10.35
CA VAL A 744 -9.65 -40.12 -10.46
C VAL A 744 -9.62 -40.90 -11.77
N GLU A 745 -10.64 -41.70 -12.10
CA GLU A 745 -10.69 -42.46 -13.34
C GLU A 745 -10.52 -41.58 -14.59
N SER A 746 -11.12 -40.38 -14.59
CA SER A 746 -11.06 -39.46 -15.72
C SER A 746 -9.73 -38.71 -15.87
N CYS A 747 -9.06 -38.40 -14.75
CA CYS A 747 -7.94 -37.45 -14.74
C CYS A 747 -6.61 -38.05 -14.30
N ILE A 748 -6.58 -39.26 -13.70
CA ILE A 748 -5.36 -39.85 -13.13
C ILE A 748 -4.23 -40.01 -14.16
N THR A 749 -4.54 -40.15 -15.45
CA THR A 749 -3.56 -40.21 -16.54
C THR A 749 -3.05 -38.83 -16.99
N LEU A 750 -3.85 -37.77 -16.81
CA LEU A 750 -3.53 -36.40 -17.23
C LEU A 750 -2.78 -35.59 -16.16
N ILE A 751 -2.96 -35.92 -14.87
CA ILE A 751 -2.27 -35.25 -13.76
C ILE A 751 -0.76 -35.59 -13.84
N PRO A 752 0.16 -34.60 -13.90
CA PRO A 752 1.60 -34.87 -13.86
C PRO A 752 2.06 -35.46 -12.52
N LEU A 753 3.12 -36.27 -12.52
CA LEU A 753 3.58 -36.99 -11.33
C LEU A 753 3.87 -36.08 -10.10
N ASN A 754 4.43 -34.89 -10.28
CA ASN A 754 4.64 -33.94 -9.16
C ASN A 754 3.32 -33.45 -8.54
N GLN A 755 2.26 -33.34 -9.35
CA GLN A 755 0.93 -32.97 -8.90
C GLN A 755 0.19 -34.16 -8.25
N LEU A 756 0.44 -35.40 -8.69
CA LEU A 756 0.01 -36.61 -7.97
C LEU A 756 0.62 -36.70 -6.57
N PHE A 757 1.92 -36.36 -6.42
CA PHE A 757 2.57 -36.29 -5.12
C PHE A 757 1.96 -35.21 -4.20
N THR A 758 1.51 -34.09 -4.77
CA THR A 758 0.79 -33.05 -4.01
C THR A 758 -0.59 -33.54 -3.56
N LEU A 759 -1.32 -34.27 -4.42
CA LEU A 759 -2.64 -34.84 -4.09
C LEU A 759 -2.55 -35.87 -2.95
N ILE A 760 -1.64 -36.84 -3.03
CA ILE A 760 -1.47 -37.83 -1.95
C ILE A 760 -1.03 -37.18 -0.63
N ALA A 761 -0.18 -36.16 -0.66
CA ALA A 761 0.27 -35.44 0.55
C ALA A 761 -0.87 -34.69 1.27
N ARG A 762 -1.91 -34.28 0.53
CA ARG A 762 -3.12 -33.60 1.05
C ARG A 762 -4.28 -34.56 1.33
N THR A 763 -4.19 -35.83 0.96
CA THR A 763 -5.28 -36.80 1.12
C THR A 763 -5.33 -37.31 2.56
N THR A 764 -6.38 -36.98 3.32
CA THR A 764 -6.57 -37.44 4.71
C THR A 764 -7.21 -38.82 4.78
N ILE A 765 -7.95 -39.24 3.73
CA ILE A 765 -8.65 -40.52 3.65
C ILE A 765 -7.69 -41.66 3.24
N VAL A 766 -7.42 -42.58 4.17
CA VAL A 766 -6.43 -43.66 4.02
C VAL A 766 -6.65 -44.52 2.77
N ALA A 767 -7.89 -44.88 2.45
CA ALA A 767 -8.21 -45.71 1.27
C ALA A 767 -7.87 -44.99 -0.04
N ARG A 768 -8.20 -43.70 -0.15
CA ARG A 768 -7.89 -42.85 -1.31
C ARG A 768 -6.38 -42.67 -1.45
N ALA A 769 -5.68 -42.40 -0.36
CA ALA A 769 -4.22 -42.30 -0.34
C ALA A 769 -3.54 -43.61 -0.78
N GLN A 770 -4.10 -44.77 -0.42
CA GLN A 770 -3.57 -46.06 -0.85
C GLN A 770 -3.78 -46.31 -2.36
N ALA A 771 -4.97 -46.03 -2.88
CA ALA A 771 -5.22 -46.11 -4.32
C ALA A 771 -4.29 -45.17 -5.13
N LEU A 772 -4.02 -43.97 -4.63
CA LEU A 772 -3.06 -43.04 -5.24
C LEU A 772 -1.62 -43.60 -5.23
N ARG A 773 -1.17 -44.29 -4.17
CA ARG A 773 0.15 -44.98 -4.17
C ARG A 773 0.22 -46.05 -5.24
N GLU A 774 -0.85 -46.83 -5.41
CA GLU A 774 -0.91 -47.88 -6.42
C GLU A 774 -0.83 -47.30 -7.84
N GLN A 775 -1.49 -46.17 -8.10
CA GLN A 775 -1.36 -45.42 -9.37
C GLN A 775 0.05 -44.84 -9.59
N ILE A 776 0.67 -44.27 -8.55
CA ILE A 776 2.07 -43.81 -8.60
C ILE A 776 3.02 -45.00 -8.88
N SER A 777 2.75 -46.18 -8.32
CA SER A 777 3.52 -47.40 -8.59
C SER A 777 3.30 -47.95 -9.99
N ILE A 778 2.10 -47.87 -10.57
CA ILE A 778 1.87 -48.25 -11.98
C ILE A 778 2.71 -47.36 -12.91
N ARG A 779 2.75 -46.05 -12.65
CA ARG A 779 3.62 -45.10 -13.37
C ARG A 779 5.12 -45.31 -13.17
N GLN A 780 5.56 -46.19 -12.27
CA GLN A 780 6.97 -46.59 -12.23
C GLN A 780 7.32 -47.52 -13.39
N SER A 781 6.36 -48.24 -13.97
CA SER A 781 6.60 -49.18 -15.07
C SER A 781 6.51 -48.55 -16.46
N GLU A 782 5.77 -47.45 -16.58
CA GLU A 782 5.66 -46.63 -17.79
C GLU A 782 6.72 -45.51 -17.78
N GLY A 783 7.02 -44.93 -18.94
CA GLY A 783 8.07 -43.89 -19.06
C GLY A 783 7.73 -42.62 -18.28
N THR A 784 8.75 -41.85 -17.87
CA THR A 784 8.53 -40.58 -17.15
C THR A 784 7.72 -39.59 -17.99
N ASP A 785 6.65 -39.03 -17.41
CA ASP A 785 5.85 -37.96 -18.02
C ASP A 785 6.74 -36.83 -18.61
N ASP A 786 6.28 -36.18 -19.68
CA ASP A 786 6.92 -34.95 -20.18
C ASP A 786 6.73 -33.81 -19.17
N MET A 787 7.71 -33.67 -18.29
CA MET A 787 7.80 -32.66 -17.23
C MET A 787 9.00 -31.73 -17.46
N GLY A 788 8.81 -30.44 -17.15
CA GLY A 788 9.93 -29.50 -17.07
C GLY A 788 10.84 -29.78 -15.86
N LEU A 789 12.09 -29.30 -15.91
CA LEU A 789 13.11 -29.59 -14.87
C LEU A 789 12.67 -29.26 -13.44
N ALA A 790 11.86 -28.22 -13.22
CA ALA A 790 11.33 -27.88 -11.90
C ALA A 790 10.27 -28.88 -11.39
N ALA A 791 9.41 -29.38 -12.29
CA ALA A 791 8.43 -30.43 -11.95
C ALA A 791 9.13 -31.78 -11.72
N LEU A 792 10.18 -32.09 -12.49
CA LEU A 792 11.05 -33.25 -12.25
C LEU A 792 11.75 -33.16 -10.88
N GLU A 793 12.27 -31.99 -10.51
CA GLU A 793 12.91 -31.73 -9.21
C GLU A 793 11.91 -31.92 -8.05
N GLN A 794 10.70 -31.37 -8.16
CA GLN A 794 9.64 -31.56 -7.17
C GLN A 794 9.23 -33.04 -7.05
N ALA A 795 8.96 -33.72 -8.16
CA ALA A 795 8.62 -35.15 -8.17
C ALA A 795 9.74 -36.00 -7.58
N PHE A 796 11.00 -35.67 -7.88
CA PHE A 796 12.18 -36.38 -7.37
C PHE A 796 12.29 -36.25 -5.85
N VAL A 797 12.14 -35.04 -5.30
CA VAL A 797 12.17 -34.81 -3.85
C VAL A 797 11.02 -35.56 -3.17
N SER A 798 9.79 -35.42 -3.66
CA SER A 798 8.63 -36.14 -3.08
C SER A 798 8.75 -37.66 -3.18
N ALA A 799 9.30 -38.20 -4.27
CA ALA A 799 9.58 -39.63 -4.40
C ALA A 799 10.64 -40.11 -3.39
N CYS A 800 11.66 -39.30 -3.11
CA CYS A 800 12.65 -39.60 -2.08
C CYS A 800 12.04 -39.58 -0.67
N GLU A 801 11.25 -38.56 -0.34
CA GLU A 801 10.59 -38.42 0.97
C GLU A 801 9.55 -39.50 1.26
N THR A 802 8.93 -40.07 0.20
CA THR A 802 7.95 -41.16 0.29
C THR A 802 8.55 -42.56 0.14
N GLY A 803 9.87 -42.67 -0.05
CA GLY A 803 10.59 -43.95 -0.14
C GLY A 803 10.50 -44.67 -1.49
N HIS A 804 10.01 -44.02 -2.55
CA HIS A 804 9.93 -44.59 -3.90
C HIS A 804 11.29 -44.52 -4.64
N THR A 805 12.29 -45.23 -4.13
CA THR A 805 13.70 -45.17 -4.55
C THR A 805 13.99 -45.56 -6.01
N GLU A 806 13.14 -46.38 -6.64
CA GLU A 806 13.21 -46.67 -8.09
C GLU A 806 12.68 -45.52 -8.95
N LEU A 807 11.62 -44.85 -8.47
CA LEU A 807 11.01 -43.71 -9.15
C LEU A 807 11.95 -42.50 -9.11
N SER A 808 12.58 -42.25 -7.96
CA SER A 808 13.62 -41.21 -7.82
C SER A 808 14.77 -41.39 -8.81
N GLU A 809 15.20 -42.63 -9.08
CA GLU A 809 16.25 -42.89 -10.08
C GLU A 809 15.76 -42.67 -11.51
N LYS A 810 14.54 -43.10 -11.85
CA LYS A 810 13.95 -42.84 -13.18
C LYS A 810 13.81 -41.34 -13.44
N LEU A 811 13.40 -40.56 -12.43
CA LEU A 811 13.30 -39.10 -12.50
C LEU A 811 14.68 -38.42 -12.60
N LEU A 812 15.68 -38.91 -11.85
CA LEU A 812 17.07 -38.47 -11.95
C LEU A 812 17.64 -38.68 -13.38
N ILE A 813 17.41 -39.86 -13.95
CA ILE A 813 17.83 -40.20 -15.32
C ILE A 813 17.12 -39.30 -16.34
N ALA A 814 15.81 -39.07 -16.21
CA ALA A 814 15.05 -38.19 -17.09
C ALA A 814 15.51 -36.72 -17.00
N ALA A 815 15.83 -36.22 -15.80
CA ALA A 815 16.37 -34.89 -15.62
C ALA A 815 17.78 -34.72 -16.20
N LYS A 816 18.68 -35.69 -15.99
CA LYS A 816 20.01 -35.72 -16.61
C LYS A 816 19.91 -35.75 -18.13
N LYS A 817 19.10 -36.66 -18.69
CA LYS A 817 18.79 -36.72 -20.13
C LYS A 817 18.31 -35.36 -20.67
N THR A 818 17.38 -34.71 -19.97
CA THR A 818 16.87 -33.38 -20.37
C THR A 818 17.95 -32.29 -20.35
N LEU A 819 18.85 -32.31 -19.35
CA LEU A 819 19.98 -31.38 -19.24
C LEU A 819 21.07 -31.62 -20.28
N ASP A 820 21.24 -32.87 -20.72
CA ASP A 820 22.25 -33.25 -21.70
C ASP A 820 21.73 -33.01 -23.14
N GLU A 821 20.50 -33.41 -23.46
CA GLU A 821 19.89 -33.22 -24.78
C GLU A 821 19.65 -31.74 -25.11
N ARG A 822 19.09 -30.96 -24.17
CA ARG A 822 18.76 -29.53 -24.44
C ARG A 822 19.92 -28.58 -24.20
N PHE A 823 20.85 -28.94 -23.30
CA PHE A 823 21.88 -28.01 -22.85
C PHE A 823 23.29 -28.57 -22.81
N GLY A 824 23.57 -29.82 -23.22
CA GLY A 824 24.83 -30.55 -23.04
C GLY A 824 26.12 -29.70 -23.14
N ALA A 825 26.31 -29.03 -24.28
CA ALA A 825 27.50 -28.21 -24.55
C ALA A 825 27.48 -26.78 -23.93
N SER A 826 26.42 -26.40 -23.22
CA SER A 826 26.26 -25.05 -22.65
C SER A 826 27.18 -24.83 -21.45
N SER A 827 27.94 -23.73 -21.52
CA SER A 827 28.74 -23.15 -20.44
C SER A 827 28.00 -22.06 -19.66
N ASP A 828 26.68 -21.92 -19.85
CA ASP A 828 25.88 -20.93 -19.13
C ASP A 828 25.88 -21.20 -17.61
N ARG A 829 26.16 -20.15 -16.83
CA ARG A 829 26.27 -20.21 -15.36
C ARG A 829 25.01 -20.78 -14.65
N LEU A 830 23.81 -20.55 -15.18
CA LEU A 830 22.56 -21.08 -14.64
C LEU A 830 22.39 -22.56 -14.99
N VAL A 831 22.76 -22.95 -16.21
CA VAL A 831 22.73 -24.36 -16.66
C VAL A 831 23.74 -25.20 -15.87
N VAL A 832 24.98 -24.73 -15.74
CA VAL A 832 26.02 -25.39 -14.92
C VAL A 832 25.53 -25.53 -13.48
N HIS A 833 25.02 -24.46 -12.88
CA HIS A 833 24.47 -24.52 -11.53
C HIS A 833 23.32 -25.53 -11.37
N ARG A 834 22.44 -25.66 -12.38
CA ARG A 834 21.38 -26.70 -12.39
C ARG A 834 21.95 -28.11 -12.53
N ARG A 835 23.00 -28.34 -13.33
CA ARG A 835 23.70 -29.64 -13.35
C ARG A 835 24.29 -30.00 -11.99
N ASP A 836 24.98 -29.05 -11.35
CA ASP A 836 25.62 -29.27 -10.06
C ASP A 836 24.60 -29.70 -8.98
N ILE A 837 23.39 -29.11 -9.00
CA ILE A 837 22.26 -29.50 -8.13
C ILE A 837 21.85 -30.96 -8.38
N TRP A 838 21.68 -31.37 -9.63
CA TRP A 838 21.29 -32.74 -9.97
C TRP A 838 22.40 -33.77 -9.67
N LEU A 839 23.68 -33.38 -9.76
CA LEU A 839 24.81 -34.19 -9.27
C LEU A 839 24.79 -34.34 -7.73
N SER A 840 24.46 -33.28 -6.99
CA SER A 840 24.23 -33.38 -5.54
C SER A 840 23.06 -34.31 -5.21
N TYR A 841 21.96 -34.25 -5.97
CA TYR A 841 20.83 -35.17 -5.79
C TYR A 841 21.18 -36.64 -6.06
N GLU A 842 21.98 -36.93 -7.08
CA GLU A 842 22.54 -38.27 -7.36
C GLU A 842 23.38 -38.79 -6.17
N TYR A 843 24.27 -37.96 -5.63
CA TYR A 843 25.08 -38.31 -4.46
C TYR A 843 24.22 -38.59 -3.22
N LYS A 844 23.20 -37.77 -2.95
CA LYS A 844 22.25 -37.96 -1.84
C LYS A 844 21.44 -39.26 -1.98
N LEU A 845 20.92 -39.55 -3.18
CA LEU A 845 20.16 -40.77 -3.43
C LEU A 845 21.04 -42.02 -3.20
N ASN A 846 22.30 -41.97 -3.61
CA ASN A 846 23.28 -43.04 -3.35
C ASN A 846 23.55 -43.23 -1.85
N LEU A 847 23.63 -42.16 -1.06
CA LEU A 847 23.74 -42.25 0.41
C LEU A 847 22.48 -42.83 1.07
N ILE A 848 21.28 -42.46 0.60
CA ILE A 848 20.01 -43.02 1.10
C ILE A 848 19.97 -44.53 0.80
N ARG A 849 20.28 -44.94 -0.43
CA ARG A 849 20.36 -46.37 -0.84
C ARG A 849 21.37 -47.14 0.02
N LEU A 850 22.55 -46.57 0.23
CA LEU A 850 23.58 -47.14 1.10
C LEU A 850 23.08 -47.29 2.55
N SER A 851 22.31 -46.33 3.07
CA SER A 851 21.76 -46.41 4.43
C SER A 851 20.76 -47.56 4.59
N GLY A 852 19.93 -47.83 3.58
CA GLY A 852 19.02 -48.98 3.55
C GLY A 852 19.76 -50.32 3.62
N ASN A 853 20.87 -50.46 2.88
CA ASN A 853 21.70 -51.67 2.90
C ASN A 853 22.38 -51.94 4.25
N PHE A 854 22.58 -50.90 5.07
CA PHE A 854 23.24 -50.99 6.39
C PHE A 854 22.27 -50.69 7.55
N GLY A 855 20.96 -50.92 7.38
CA GLY A 855 19.90 -50.54 8.33
C GLY A 855 20.02 -51.06 9.78
N GLN A 856 20.93 -52.00 10.06
CA GLN A 856 21.24 -52.54 11.39
C GLN A 856 22.72 -52.38 11.80
N ASP A 857 23.57 -51.77 10.96
CA ASP A 857 25.00 -51.56 11.19
C ASP A 857 25.42 -50.09 10.92
N PRO A 858 25.20 -49.18 11.89
CA PRO A 858 25.56 -47.77 11.75
C PRO A 858 27.07 -47.52 11.58
N ASP A 859 27.93 -48.34 12.20
CA ASP A 859 29.39 -48.21 12.12
C ASP A 859 29.91 -48.68 10.74
N GLY A 860 29.32 -49.74 10.17
CA GLY A 860 29.53 -50.17 8.78
C GLY A 860 29.07 -49.11 7.78
N PHE A 861 27.86 -48.54 7.98
CA PHE A 861 27.40 -47.42 7.17
C PHE A 861 28.37 -46.23 7.22
N SER A 862 28.82 -45.83 8.42
CA SER A 862 29.73 -44.69 8.58
C SER A 862 31.04 -44.87 7.80
N LYS A 863 31.60 -46.08 7.77
CA LYS A 863 32.78 -46.44 6.96
C LYS A 863 32.47 -46.40 5.46
N ALA A 864 31.37 -47.02 5.03
CA ALA A 864 30.98 -47.07 3.62
C ALA A 864 30.65 -45.67 3.05
N ALA A 865 29.95 -44.83 3.83
CA ALA A 865 29.61 -43.46 3.44
C ALA A 865 30.84 -42.55 3.35
N MET A 866 31.88 -42.77 4.17
CA MET A 866 33.17 -42.08 4.04
C MET A 866 33.95 -42.48 2.78
N ALA A 867 33.73 -43.69 2.24
CA ALA A 867 34.36 -44.16 1.02
C ALA A 867 33.68 -43.62 -0.26
N LEU A 868 32.47 -43.04 -0.16
CA LEU A 868 31.73 -42.50 -1.30
C LEU A 868 32.26 -41.11 -1.67
N THR A 869 32.92 -41.01 -2.82
CA THR A 869 33.46 -39.76 -3.37
C THR A 869 32.37 -38.73 -3.65
N SER A 870 32.52 -37.52 -3.12
CA SER A 870 31.65 -36.38 -3.48
C SER A 870 31.85 -36.00 -4.96
N PRO A 871 30.78 -35.64 -5.70
CA PRO A 871 30.89 -35.22 -7.11
C PRO A 871 31.51 -33.83 -7.29
N HIS A 872 31.70 -33.08 -6.20
CA HIS A 872 32.23 -31.72 -6.20
C HIS A 872 33.63 -31.69 -5.58
N GLU A 873 34.53 -30.84 -6.10
CA GLU A 873 35.86 -30.64 -5.51
C GLU A 873 35.82 -29.62 -4.37
N ARG A 874 36.62 -29.88 -3.31
CA ARG A 874 36.74 -28.99 -2.15
C ARG A 874 37.51 -27.70 -2.46
N ASP A 875 38.52 -27.77 -3.32
CA ASP A 875 39.48 -26.68 -3.62
C ASP A 875 39.57 -26.40 -5.14
N GLY A 876 38.43 -26.08 -5.76
CA GLY A 876 38.36 -25.77 -7.20
C GLY A 876 38.86 -24.36 -7.57
N ALA A 877 39.84 -24.27 -8.48
CA ALA A 877 40.40 -23.00 -8.92
C ALA A 877 39.41 -22.12 -9.72
N ARG A 878 39.44 -20.80 -9.46
CA ARG A 878 38.77 -19.69 -10.19
C ARG A 878 37.22 -19.58 -10.14
N TYR A 879 36.47 -20.53 -9.58
CA TYR A 879 35.01 -20.38 -9.30
C TYR A 879 34.63 -20.61 -7.82
N ALA A 880 35.55 -20.27 -6.92
CA ALA A 880 35.71 -20.83 -5.56
C ALA A 880 34.58 -20.63 -4.53
N GLN A 881 33.50 -19.90 -4.79
CA GLN A 881 32.38 -19.77 -3.83
C GLN A 881 31.22 -20.75 -4.05
N LYS A 882 31.02 -21.29 -5.27
CA LYS A 882 29.83 -22.12 -5.57
C LYS A 882 30.09 -23.62 -5.53
N ALA A 883 31.22 -24.10 -6.07
CA ALA A 883 31.60 -25.51 -5.97
C ALA A 883 31.79 -25.95 -4.50
N GLY A 884 32.44 -25.11 -3.69
CA GLY A 884 32.58 -25.33 -2.25
C GLY A 884 31.26 -25.39 -1.50
N ALA A 885 30.25 -24.61 -1.90
CA ALA A 885 28.91 -24.66 -1.31
C ALA A 885 28.20 -25.99 -1.60
N HIS A 886 28.26 -26.47 -2.85
CA HIS A 886 27.68 -27.77 -3.23
C HIS A 886 28.42 -28.95 -2.59
N TRP A 887 29.76 -28.89 -2.49
CA TRP A 887 30.54 -29.87 -1.74
C TRP A 887 30.15 -29.91 -0.25
N GLN A 888 30.02 -28.73 0.38
CA GLN A 888 29.63 -28.57 1.78
C GLN A 888 28.20 -29.09 2.03
N GLU A 889 27.30 -28.89 1.07
CA GLU A 889 25.93 -29.41 1.09
C GLU A 889 25.89 -30.95 1.06
N CYS A 890 26.64 -31.58 0.15
CA CYS A 890 26.83 -33.04 0.12
C CYS A 890 27.43 -33.58 1.43
N GLU A 891 28.45 -32.93 1.99
CA GLU A 891 29.09 -33.33 3.26
C GLU A 891 28.16 -33.15 4.47
N TYR A 892 27.34 -32.10 4.48
CA TYR A 892 26.30 -31.91 5.49
C TYR A 892 25.23 -32.99 5.42
N PHE A 893 24.75 -33.32 4.22
CA PHE A 893 23.78 -34.40 4.04
C PHE A 893 24.35 -35.77 4.44
N ARG A 894 25.61 -36.06 4.07
CA ARG A 894 26.31 -37.28 4.50
C ARG A 894 26.32 -37.42 6.02
N ARG A 895 26.72 -36.36 6.74
CA ARG A 895 26.73 -36.33 8.20
C ARG A 895 25.33 -36.44 8.82
N TYR A 896 24.32 -35.85 8.18
CA TYR A 896 22.92 -35.95 8.59
C TYR A 896 22.41 -37.40 8.50
N VAL A 897 22.65 -38.09 7.39
CA VAL A 897 22.27 -39.51 7.24
C VAL A 897 23.06 -40.38 8.23
N THR A 898 24.38 -40.17 8.39
CA THR A 898 25.17 -40.89 9.41
C THR A 898 24.61 -40.71 10.82
N ALA A 899 24.24 -39.48 11.21
CA ALA A 899 23.64 -39.24 12.52
C ALA A 899 22.25 -39.89 12.66
N THR A 900 21.47 -39.95 11.58
CA THR A 900 20.16 -40.62 11.54
C THR A 900 20.29 -42.13 11.82
N MET A 901 21.34 -42.79 11.30
CA MET A 901 21.60 -44.21 11.56
C MET A 901 21.82 -44.54 13.05
N TYR A 902 22.41 -43.62 13.82
CA TYR A 902 22.60 -43.80 15.27
C TYR A 902 21.36 -43.44 16.11
N LEU A 903 20.30 -42.86 15.52
CA LEU A 903 19.17 -42.28 16.26
C LEU A 903 18.49 -43.26 17.24
N LYS A 904 18.33 -44.54 16.83
CA LYS A 904 17.67 -45.58 17.64
C LYS A 904 18.65 -46.42 18.49
N SER A 905 19.90 -46.57 18.06
CA SER A 905 20.90 -47.44 18.70
C SER A 905 21.77 -46.72 19.73
N GLU A 906 22.24 -45.52 19.38
CA GLU A 906 23.16 -44.71 20.19
C GLU A 906 22.76 -43.22 20.09
N PRO A 907 21.65 -42.80 20.72
CA PRO A 907 21.16 -41.42 20.63
C PRO A 907 22.18 -40.39 21.10
N GLU A 908 23.11 -40.75 22.00
CA GLU A 908 24.24 -39.90 22.40
C GLU A 908 25.15 -39.55 21.20
N LYS A 909 25.50 -40.53 20.35
CA LYS A 909 26.29 -40.30 19.13
C LYS A 909 25.52 -39.43 18.14
N CYS A 910 24.21 -39.71 17.96
CA CYS A 910 23.32 -38.89 17.13
C CYS A 910 23.33 -37.42 17.56
N VAL A 911 23.09 -37.17 18.86
CA VAL A 911 23.08 -35.82 19.44
C VAL A 911 24.44 -35.13 19.30
N TYR A 912 25.56 -35.83 19.55
CA TYR A 912 26.90 -35.26 19.38
C TYR A 912 27.16 -34.81 17.93
N LEU A 913 26.90 -35.68 16.95
CA LEU A 913 27.09 -35.40 15.54
C LEU A 913 26.20 -34.23 15.07
N MET A 914 24.93 -34.20 15.51
CA MET A 914 23.97 -33.17 15.13
C MET A 914 24.20 -31.83 15.83
N GLN A 915 24.69 -31.78 17.07
CA GLN A 915 25.12 -30.52 17.69
C GLN A 915 26.27 -29.89 16.90
N ALA A 916 27.27 -30.69 16.50
CA ALA A 916 28.37 -30.23 15.68
C ALA A 916 27.94 -29.79 14.27
N LEU A 917 26.96 -30.48 13.66
CA LEU A 917 26.44 -30.14 12.33
C LEU A 917 25.55 -28.89 12.36
N PHE A 918 24.65 -28.78 13.34
CA PHE A 918 23.77 -27.62 13.50
C PHE A 918 24.57 -26.34 13.81
N LYS A 919 25.61 -26.41 14.66
CA LYS A 919 26.49 -25.27 14.94
C LYS A 919 27.17 -24.68 13.69
N GLN A 920 27.42 -25.51 12.68
CA GLN A 920 28.07 -25.11 11.42
C GLN A 920 27.04 -24.63 10.37
N SER A 921 25.96 -25.39 10.20
CA SER A 921 24.96 -25.16 9.14
C SER A 921 23.87 -24.15 9.51
N LYS A 922 23.49 -24.06 10.79
CA LYS A 922 22.31 -23.34 11.32
C LYS A 922 20.98 -23.74 10.66
N ASP A 923 20.94 -24.88 9.96
CA ASP A 923 19.76 -25.34 9.23
C ASP A 923 18.65 -25.88 10.16
N LYS A 924 17.39 -25.66 9.78
CA LYS A 924 16.21 -26.01 10.58
C LYS A 924 15.89 -27.52 10.56
N ASN A 925 16.16 -28.24 9.47
CA ASN A 925 16.05 -29.71 9.44
C ASN A 925 17.12 -30.36 10.32
N HIS A 926 18.34 -29.80 10.33
CA HIS A 926 19.40 -30.25 11.23
C HIS A 926 19.04 -29.98 12.71
N ALA A 927 18.40 -28.84 13.02
CA ALA A 927 17.85 -28.58 14.34
C ALA A 927 16.75 -29.59 14.73
N PHE A 928 15.91 -29.99 13.76
CA PHE A 928 14.85 -30.97 13.99
C PHE A 928 15.40 -32.39 14.25
N LEU A 929 16.40 -32.85 13.51
CA LEU A 929 17.02 -34.16 13.80
C LEU A 929 17.78 -34.13 15.14
N LEU A 930 18.41 -32.99 15.50
CA LEU A 930 18.95 -32.80 16.86
C LEU A 930 17.87 -32.90 17.94
N PHE A 931 16.68 -32.33 17.69
CA PHE A 931 15.54 -32.43 18.58
C PHE A 931 15.02 -33.88 18.69
N LYS A 932 14.83 -34.60 17.57
CA LYS A 932 14.53 -36.05 17.56
C LYS A 932 15.57 -36.86 18.34
N GLY A 933 16.87 -36.58 18.17
CA GLY A 933 17.95 -37.23 18.92
C GLY A 933 17.86 -37.02 20.43
N ARG A 934 17.45 -35.82 20.87
CA ARG A 934 17.22 -35.52 22.29
C ARG A 934 15.93 -36.14 22.84
N ILE A 935 14.89 -36.32 22.03
CA ILE A 935 13.69 -37.11 22.39
C ILE A 935 14.09 -38.58 22.61
N ALA A 936 14.85 -39.17 21.68
CA ALA A 936 15.33 -40.55 21.81
C ALA A 936 16.29 -40.73 23.01
N LEU A 937 17.09 -39.71 23.35
CA LEU A 937 17.91 -39.71 24.56
C LEU A 937 17.04 -39.63 25.83
N PHE A 938 15.97 -38.84 25.82
CA PHE A 938 15.01 -38.78 26.92
C PHE A 938 14.30 -40.13 27.16
N GLU A 939 13.97 -40.89 26.10
CA GLU A 939 13.42 -42.24 26.24
C GLU A 939 14.39 -43.23 26.94
N LYS A 940 15.68 -42.89 27.00
CA LYS A 940 16.74 -43.66 27.66
C LYS A 940 17.12 -43.13 29.06
N ASP A 941 17.13 -41.81 29.26
CA ASP A 941 17.61 -41.16 30.49
C ASP A 941 16.51 -40.60 31.42
N GLY A 942 15.27 -40.43 30.93
CA GLY A 942 14.13 -39.90 31.68
C GLY A 942 14.21 -38.41 32.06
N SER A 943 15.17 -37.65 31.52
CA SER A 943 15.47 -36.28 31.96
C SER A 943 14.49 -35.23 31.40
N VAL A 944 13.42 -34.98 32.15
CA VAL A 944 12.37 -33.98 31.83
C VAL A 944 12.96 -32.57 31.62
N LEU A 945 14.01 -32.19 32.38
CA LEU A 945 14.70 -30.90 32.22
C LEU A 945 15.42 -30.79 30.87
N ASN A 946 16.10 -31.86 30.45
CA ASN A 946 16.76 -31.92 29.15
C ASN A 946 15.74 -31.84 28.02
N LEU A 947 14.60 -32.53 28.15
CA LEU A 947 13.52 -32.51 27.15
C LEU A 947 12.86 -31.12 27.03
N ARG A 948 12.56 -30.45 28.15
CA ARG A 948 12.01 -29.08 28.14
C ARG A 948 12.99 -28.06 27.53
N SER A 949 14.29 -28.20 27.83
CA SER A 949 15.36 -27.41 27.22
C SER A 949 15.49 -27.67 25.71
N ALA A 950 15.37 -28.94 25.30
CA ALA A 950 15.40 -29.34 23.89
C ALA A 950 14.25 -28.72 23.08
N LEU A 951 13.02 -28.78 23.60
CA LEU A 951 11.85 -28.16 22.98
C LEU A 951 12.00 -26.65 22.88
N SER A 952 12.39 -25.96 23.96
CA SER A 952 12.59 -24.50 23.96
C SER A 952 13.66 -24.05 22.95
N GLN A 953 14.78 -24.78 22.85
CA GLN A 953 15.82 -24.50 21.85
C GLN A 953 15.30 -24.71 20.42
N PHE A 954 14.53 -25.76 20.16
CA PHE A 954 13.94 -26.00 18.84
C PHE A 954 12.92 -24.91 18.47
N MET A 955 12.01 -24.56 19.38
CA MET A 955 11.02 -23.50 19.16
C MET A 955 11.66 -22.12 18.94
N THR A 956 12.78 -21.81 19.61
CA THR A 956 13.55 -20.59 19.34
C THR A 956 14.14 -20.58 17.92
N VAL A 957 14.58 -21.73 17.40
CA VAL A 957 15.13 -21.85 16.03
C VAL A 957 14.02 -21.83 14.97
N THR A 958 12.84 -22.36 15.28
CA THR A 958 11.70 -22.42 14.35
C THR A 958 10.74 -21.24 14.45
N GLY A 959 10.86 -20.34 15.44
CA GLY A 959 9.92 -19.24 15.75
C GLY A 959 9.65 -18.18 14.67
N THR A 960 10.18 -18.38 13.45
CA THR A 960 9.83 -17.64 12.21
C THR A 960 8.87 -18.42 11.30
N ILE A 961 8.45 -19.64 11.69
CA ILE A 961 7.55 -20.51 10.94
C ILE A 961 6.29 -20.72 11.78
N GLU A 962 5.14 -20.37 11.23
CA GLU A 962 3.84 -20.63 11.86
C GLU A 962 3.52 -22.14 11.88
N PRO A 963 2.82 -22.66 12.91
CA PRO A 963 2.52 -24.09 13.04
C PRO A 963 1.77 -24.69 11.83
N ASN A 964 0.89 -23.92 11.19
CA ASN A 964 0.18 -24.31 9.97
C ASN A 964 1.08 -24.52 8.73
N ARG A 965 2.33 -24.04 8.77
CA ARG A 965 3.35 -24.19 7.71
C ARG A 965 4.47 -25.16 8.11
N MET A 966 4.42 -25.76 9.32
CA MET A 966 5.41 -26.76 9.75
C MET A 966 5.12 -28.15 9.15
N PRO A 967 6.16 -28.94 8.80
CA PRO A 967 5.98 -30.34 8.39
C PRO A 967 5.28 -31.17 9.47
N ASN A 968 4.40 -32.11 9.08
CA ASN A 968 3.65 -32.95 10.02
C ASN A 968 4.56 -33.66 11.02
N GLN A 969 5.71 -34.20 10.59
CA GLN A 969 6.65 -34.84 11.50
C GLN A 969 7.14 -33.91 12.63
N TRP A 970 7.29 -32.61 12.34
CA TRP A 970 7.71 -31.61 13.33
C TRP A 970 6.57 -31.33 14.31
N VAL A 971 5.37 -31.11 13.78
CA VAL A 971 4.14 -30.89 14.56
C VAL A 971 3.88 -32.09 15.49
N SER A 972 4.00 -33.32 14.98
CA SER A 972 3.81 -34.56 15.75
C SER A 972 4.83 -34.67 16.89
N ALA A 973 6.10 -34.37 16.63
CA ALA A 973 7.15 -34.38 17.66
C ALA A 973 6.95 -33.27 18.71
N ILE A 974 6.53 -32.06 18.31
CA ILE A 974 6.22 -30.95 19.22
C ILE A 974 5.01 -31.30 20.11
N LEU A 975 3.88 -31.72 19.52
CA LEU A 975 2.69 -32.15 20.26
C LEU A 975 2.98 -33.32 21.21
N GLY A 976 3.73 -34.33 20.74
CA GLY A 976 4.16 -35.46 21.56
C GLY A 976 5.06 -35.04 22.72
N THR A 977 5.93 -34.05 22.52
CA THR A 977 6.80 -33.51 23.57
C THR A 977 6.02 -32.69 24.59
N TYR A 978 5.13 -31.79 24.17
CA TYR A 978 4.24 -31.07 25.08
C TYR A 978 3.36 -32.04 25.89
N ALA A 979 2.82 -33.09 25.28
CA ALA A 979 2.04 -34.12 25.96
C ALA A 979 2.87 -34.87 27.01
N THR A 980 4.14 -35.15 26.71
CA THR A 980 5.08 -35.82 27.62
C THR A 980 5.50 -34.91 28.78
N LEU A 981 5.64 -33.60 28.52
CA LEU A 981 5.92 -32.57 29.52
C LEU A 981 4.68 -32.14 30.34
N GLN A 982 3.50 -32.68 30.03
CA GLN A 982 2.19 -32.34 30.61
C GLN A 982 1.80 -30.85 30.48
N ASP A 983 2.33 -30.16 29.45
CA ASP A 983 2.16 -28.73 29.24
C ASP A 983 0.87 -28.45 28.44
N THR A 984 -0.28 -28.67 29.08
CA THR A 984 -1.59 -28.65 28.42
C THR A 984 -2.01 -27.31 27.81
N PRO A 985 -1.70 -26.11 28.38
CA PRO A 985 -2.09 -24.85 27.78
C PRO A 985 -1.37 -24.60 26.45
N GLU A 986 -0.06 -24.86 26.40
CA GLU A 986 0.74 -24.63 25.19
C GLU A 986 0.50 -25.70 24.13
N LEU A 987 0.15 -26.92 24.54
CA LEU A 987 -0.34 -27.96 23.63
C LEU A 987 -1.65 -27.53 22.93
N ASP A 988 -2.63 -27.05 23.69
CA ASP A 988 -3.93 -26.61 23.13
C ASP A 988 -3.77 -25.34 22.28
N SER A 989 -2.90 -24.41 22.71
CA SER A 989 -2.50 -23.20 21.95
C SER A 989 -1.84 -23.55 20.61
N PHE A 990 -0.88 -24.46 20.61
CA PHE A 990 -0.18 -24.92 19.41
C PHE A 990 -1.10 -25.70 18.46
N TRP A 991 -1.95 -26.59 19.00
CA TRP A 991 -2.99 -27.30 18.24
C TRP A 991 -3.98 -26.34 17.58
N GLY A 992 -4.40 -25.28 18.29
CA GLY A 992 -5.29 -24.25 17.77
C GLY A 992 -4.78 -23.62 16.46
N LYS A 993 -3.46 -23.44 16.34
CA LYS A 993 -2.77 -22.81 15.20
C LYS A 993 -2.55 -23.71 13.97
N LEU A 994 -2.87 -25.01 14.05
CA LEU A 994 -2.71 -25.94 12.92
C LEU A 994 -3.78 -25.74 11.83
N SER A 995 -3.48 -26.13 10.59
CA SER A 995 -4.44 -26.11 9.47
C SER A 995 -5.53 -27.18 9.61
N GLY A 996 -6.57 -27.11 8.77
CA GLY A 996 -7.61 -28.15 8.69
C GLY A 996 -7.02 -29.52 8.37
N ASP A 997 -6.32 -29.65 7.25
CA ASP A 997 -5.63 -30.88 6.82
C ASP A 997 -4.72 -31.46 7.92
N GLN A 998 -3.99 -30.61 8.65
CA GLN A 998 -3.15 -31.03 9.76
C GLN A 998 -3.96 -31.58 10.94
N LYS A 999 -5.07 -30.93 11.30
CA LYS A 999 -5.95 -31.38 12.40
C LYS A 999 -6.66 -32.70 12.06
N GLU A 1000 -6.93 -32.96 10.78
CA GLU A 1000 -7.53 -34.21 10.30
C GLU A 1000 -6.49 -35.33 10.04
N SER A 1001 -5.21 -34.99 9.89
CA SER A 1001 -4.13 -35.97 9.73
C SER A 1001 -4.03 -36.91 10.94
N ALA A 1002 -4.18 -38.22 10.70
CA ALA A 1002 -4.09 -39.24 11.74
C ALA A 1002 -2.75 -39.23 12.50
N GLU A 1003 -1.66 -38.80 11.85
CA GLU A 1003 -0.32 -38.65 12.47
C GLU A 1003 -0.32 -37.58 13.59
N LEU A 1004 -1.14 -36.55 13.45
CA LEU A 1004 -1.20 -35.39 14.36
C LEU A 1004 -2.36 -35.50 15.35
N LEU A 1005 -3.48 -36.07 14.91
CA LEU A 1005 -4.62 -36.38 15.76
C LEU A 1005 -4.24 -37.35 16.90
N TYR A 1006 -3.42 -38.36 16.62
CA TYR A 1006 -3.02 -39.37 17.62
C TYR A 1006 -2.32 -38.79 18.87
N PRO A 1007 -1.21 -38.02 18.78
CA PRO A 1007 -0.58 -37.44 19.97
C PRO A 1007 -1.51 -36.46 20.71
N TYR A 1008 -2.33 -35.70 19.98
CA TYR A 1008 -3.31 -34.79 20.58
C TYR A 1008 -4.39 -35.54 21.38
N CYS A 1009 -5.07 -36.52 20.78
CA CYS A 1009 -6.08 -37.36 21.43
C CYS A 1009 -5.51 -38.20 22.59
N LYS A 1010 -4.27 -38.68 22.46
CA LYS A 1010 -3.56 -39.35 23.57
C LYS A 1010 -3.36 -38.39 24.75
N SER A 1011 -3.00 -37.13 24.49
CA SER A 1011 -2.86 -36.11 25.54
C SER A 1011 -4.20 -35.82 26.22
N LEU A 1012 -5.30 -35.70 25.46
CA LEU A 1012 -6.65 -35.46 25.99
C LEU A 1012 -7.11 -36.60 26.90
N SER A 1013 -6.83 -37.85 26.50
CA SER A 1013 -7.21 -39.06 27.25
C SER A 1013 -6.44 -39.22 28.57
N ALA A 1014 -5.33 -38.50 28.76
CA ALA A 1014 -4.50 -38.54 29.96
C ALA A 1014 -4.83 -37.43 30.98
N ARG A 1015 -5.75 -36.50 30.68
CA ARG A 1015 -6.10 -35.38 31.57
C ARG A 1015 -7.13 -35.84 32.62
N PRO A 1016 -6.88 -35.63 33.94
CA PRO A 1016 -7.85 -35.99 34.97
C PRO A 1016 -9.08 -35.05 35.00
N GLU A 1017 -8.91 -33.80 34.56
CA GLU A 1017 -9.95 -32.76 34.59
C GLU A 1017 -10.64 -32.61 33.22
N ARG A 1018 -11.70 -33.41 32.98
CA ARG A 1018 -12.85 -33.11 32.08
C ARG A 1018 -13.88 -34.24 32.05
N GLN A 1019 -14.32 -34.73 33.22
CA GLN A 1019 -15.47 -35.63 33.26
C GLN A 1019 -16.79 -34.92 32.86
N THR A 1020 -16.92 -33.61 33.09
CA THR A 1020 -18.17 -32.85 32.90
C THR A 1020 -18.35 -32.20 31.52
N ASP A 1021 -17.38 -31.46 30.98
CA ASP A 1021 -17.64 -30.50 29.88
C ASP A 1021 -16.95 -30.83 28.54
N SER A 1022 -17.41 -31.88 27.85
CA SER A 1022 -17.18 -32.05 26.41
C SER A 1022 -18.27 -32.89 25.75
N SER A 1023 -18.54 -32.63 24.46
CA SER A 1023 -19.69 -33.25 23.77
C SER A 1023 -19.55 -34.77 23.65
N PRO A 1024 -20.65 -35.54 23.71
CA PRO A 1024 -20.59 -37.01 23.72
C PRO A 1024 -19.89 -37.61 22.48
N ILE A 1025 -19.95 -36.91 21.35
CA ILE A 1025 -19.38 -37.34 20.07
C ILE A 1025 -17.84 -37.37 20.13
N GLN A 1026 -17.20 -36.37 20.73
CA GLN A 1026 -15.74 -36.32 20.88
C GLN A 1026 -15.22 -37.38 21.87
N LYS A 1027 -15.95 -37.64 22.97
CA LYS A 1027 -15.61 -38.68 23.95
C LYS A 1027 -15.66 -40.09 23.32
N THR A 1028 -16.75 -40.43 22.64
CA THR A 1028 -16.92 -41.75 22.01
C THR A 1028 -15.96 -41.92 20.83
N GLY A 1029 -15.75 -40.87 20.03
CA GLY A 1029 -14.78 -40.85 18.94
C GLY A 1029 -13.35 -41.12 19.41
N ALA A 1030 -12.84 -40.40 20.40
CA ALA A 1030 -11.45 -40.55 20.88
C ALA A 1030 -11.18 -41.93 21.52
N LEU A 1031 -12.13 -42.46 22.30
CA LEU A 1031 -12.00 -43.80 22.91
C LEU A 1031 -12.06 -44.94 21.89
N LEU A 1032 -12.86 -44.80 20.83
CA LEU A 1032 -12.88 -45.75 19.71
C LEU A 1032 -11.61 -45.62 18.86
N PHE A 1033 -11.19 -44.40 18.50
CA PHE A 1033 -9.97 -44.16 17.70
C PHE A 1033 -8.72 -44.70 18.40
N SER A 1034 -8.51 -44.41 19.69
CA SER A 1034 -7.35 -44.92 20.43
C SER A 1034 -7.30 -46.45 20.41
N ARG A 1035 -8.42 -47.13 20.71
CA ARG A 1035 -8.49 -48.60 20.70
C ARG A 1035 -8.31 -49.19 19.30
N HIS A 1036 -8.82 -48.54 18.26
CA HIS A 1036 -8.67 -49.00 16.88
C HIS A 1036 -7.23 -48.82 16.38
N PHE A 1037 -6.57 -47.71 16.71
CA PHE A 1037 -5.17 -47.47 16.37
C PHE A 1037 -4.21 -48.38 17.14
N ASP A 1038 -4.42 -48.64 18.43
CA ASP A 1038 -3.59 -49.59 19.18
C ASP A 1038 -3.72 -51.03 18.62
N CYS A 1039 -4.89 -51.40 18.09
CA CYS A 1039 -5.09 -52.66 17.38
C CYS A 1039 -4.36 -52.69 16.02
N LEU A 1040 -4.35 -51.59 15.26
CA LEU A 1040 -3.60 -51.46 14.00
C LEU A 1040 -2.07 -51.44 14.24
N ARG A 1041 -1.61 -50.84 15.34
CA ARG A 1041 -0.19 -50.75 15.73
C ARG A 1041 0.43 -52.12 16.02
N SER A 1042 -0.38 -53.12 16.40
CA SER A 1042 0.07 -54.51 16.51
C SER A 1042 0.35 -55.18 15.15
N ARG A 1043 -0.23 -54.66 14.05
CA ARG A 1043 -0.01 -55.13 12.67
C ARG A 1043 1.01 -54.29 11.88
N GLN A 1044 1.21 -53.01 12.23
CA GLN A 1044 2.12 -52.08 11.52
C GLN A 1044 3.59 -52.06 12.03
N ARG A 1045 3.98 -52.92 12.98
CA ARG A 1045 5.34 -52.93 13.56
C ARG A 1045 6.48 -53.24 12.56
N SER A 1046 6.18 -53.58 11.31
CA SER A 1046 7.16 -53.97 10.29
C SER A 1046 7.59 -52.84 9.34
N SER A 1047 7.02 -51.62 9.45
CA SER A 1047 7.06 -50.62 8.35
C SER A 1047 7.73 -49.27 8.66
N GLN A 1048 8.31 -49.06 9.85
CA GLN A 1048 8.90 -47.76 10.24
C GLN A 1048 10.44 -47.83 10.42
N ILE A 1049 11.13 -48.16 9.32
CA ILE A 1049 12.56 -47.91 9.12
C ILE A 1049 12.77 -47.42 7.68
N ILE A 1050 12.60 -46.10 7.50
CA ILE A 1050 13.26 -45.16 6.57
C ILE A 1050 12.77 -43.76 7.00
#